data_AF-A0A0B0MQM1-F1
#
_entry.id   AF-A0A0B0MQM1-F1
#
_cell.length_a   1.000
_cell.length_b   1.000
_cell.length_c   1.000
_cell.angle_alpha   90.00
_cell.angle_beta   90.00
_cell.angle_gamma   90.00
#
_symmetry.space_group_name_H-M   'P 1'
#
loop_
_entity.id
_entity.type
_entity.pdbx_description
1 polymer ?
#
loop_
_entity_poly.entity_id
_entity_poly.type
_entity_poly.pdbx_seq_one_letter_code
_entity_poly.pdbx_strand_id
1 'polypeptide(L)'
;MATSSHDMIIEILCCLSVKDLLRFKCVSKLWCSWMEDPYFIKLHLSYSLKTNTNHSLILRYRKFQFLSVNYDSPKTTRRLKQPFDENIYFDVKAMGGYLCLTATHRELNDVVDVWIMKEYGVKESWVKLMSSTQPDLLPGSPFEVPLAFSKNGNKVLFHNKYSRGNRDSLVWYDLGSKRVEKVGIKGVPVVYDVYLYVESLFPVNKKPHRVPRLEQDMGLQILQERRIERVRIRSGHTCFDELVEKKLVVMEGCSNYGSMSRLNMIKVRAMLYVKDLLRFKCVSKFWCSWIDDPYFIKLHLSYSLKTNTNRSLIVRHCKYQFLSVNYDSPKITRRLKQPLGEQKKSIQILGSCNGLLAVEDENGRMLLWNPSTRKYQVLPSTEIEFSSPPIRYSRSTYCGFGYDPVSDDYKLVRIVQLLGANDEYFHSEAKVYSLRSNFWRRIKGFCFYFISYRQLGFLANNVLHWMVFKTPESSSRNLVGFDLRSEEFSLVELPDFCIDENIYLNVKAMGGHLCLTATYWELGDIVADVWIMKEYGVKESWVKLMSSTYPDLIPGSPSEVPLAFSKNGDKVLFHLKFNRDKRDSLVWYDLGSKRIEKVGIRGVPIVYDVDLYVESLVPLNQKPPRANLNGNEMAETLASAGMSRPCLFKAW
;
A
#
# COMPACT_ATOMS: atom_id res chain seq x y z
N MET A 1 -7.03 27.92 -23.91
CA MET A 1 -8.16 28.11 -22.98
C MET A 1 -7.86 27.31 -21.72
N ALA A 2 -7.83 27.96 -20.56
CA ALA A 2 -7.62 27.27 -19.29
C ALA A 2 -8.90 26.51 -18.93
N THR A 3 -8.89 25.18 -19.04
CA THR A 3 -9.94 24.33 -18.47
C THR A 3 -10.06 24.65 -16.98
N SER A 4 -11.28 24.91 -16.49
CA SER A 4 -11.47 25.22 -15.08
C SER A 4 -10.97 24.04 -14.25
N SER A 5 -10.50 24.29 -13.02
CA SER A 5 -10.07 23.22 -12.12
C SER A 5 -11.17 22.19 -11.82
N HIS A 6 -12.44 22.53 -12.10
CA HIS A 6 -13.61 21.70 -11.87
C HIS A 6 -13.79 20.69 -13.00
N ASP A 7 -13.63 21.12 -14.26
CA ASP A 7 -13.77 20.24 -15.44
C ASP A 7 -12.71 19.13 -15.43
N MET A 8 -11.48 19.47 -15.04
CA MET A 8 -10.42 18.48 -14.87
C MET A 8 -10.74 17.47 -13.76
N ILE A 9 -11.41 17.87 -12.68
CA ILE A 9 -11.80 16.94 -11.61
C ILE A 9 -12.88 15.99 -12.10
N ILE A 10 -13.88 16.50 -12.82
CA ILE A 10 -14.95 15.71 -13.41
C ILE A 10 -14.37 14.65 -14.36
N GLU A 11 -13.44 15.02 -15.26
CA GLU A 11 -12.76 14.07 -16.15
C GLU A 11 -12.01 12.96 -15.39
N ILE A 12 -11.35 13.30 -14.28
CA ILE A 12 -10.65 12.31 -13.45
C ILE A 12 -11.64 11.36 -12.81
N LEU A 13 -12.71 11.90 -12.22
CA LEU A 13 -13.76 11.08 -11.62
C LEU A 13 -14.38 10.15 -12.68
N CYS A 14 -14.55 10.61 -13.92
CA CYS A 14 -14.97 9.76 -15.06
C CYS A 14 -14.02 8.59 -15.36
N CYS A 15 -12.73 8.73 -15.06
CA CYS A 15 -11.73 7.66 -15.24
C CYS A 15 -11.75 6.59 -14.13
N LEU A 16 -12.39 6.86 -12.99
CA LEU A 16 -12.32 5.99 -11.83
C LEU A 16 -13.36 4.87 -11.88
N SER A 17 -13.04 3.74 -11.24
CA SER A 17 -14.04 2.69 -11.05
C SER A 17 -15.17 3.18 -10.15
N VAL A 18 -16.38 2.67 -10.36
CA VAL A 18 -17.54 3.01 -9.49
C VAL A 18 -17.23 2.73 -8.02
N LYS A 19 -16.42 1.71 -7.73
CA LYS A 19 -15.96 1.41 -6.36
C LYS A 19 -15.11 2.53 -5.76
N ASP A 20 -14.21 3.11 -6.54
CA ASP A 20 -13.34 4.19 -6.08
C ASP A 20 -14.14 5.50 -5.96
N LEU A 21 -15.09 5.74 -6.86
CA LEU A 21 -16.04 6.86 -6.75
C LEU A 21 -16.89 6.77 -5.48
N LEU A 22 -17.45 5.61 -5.18
CA LEU A 22 -18.21 5.41 -3.92
C LEU A 22 -17.35 5.65 -2.69
N ARG A 23 -16.05 5.31 -2.72
CA ARG A 23 -15.10 5.65 -1.65
C ARG A 23 -14.81 7.15 -1.58
N PHE A 24 -14.88 7.85 -2.71
CA PHE A 24 -14.61 9.27 -2.78
C PHE A 24 -15.83 10.15 -2.47
N LYS A 25 -17.04 9.59 -2.33
CA LYS A 25 -18.20 10.34 -1.82
C LYS A 25 -17.93 11.02 -0.47
N CYS A 26 -17.11 10.41 0.39
CA CYS A 26 -16.76 11.00 1.69
C CYS A 26 -15.65 12.06 1.64
N VAL A 27 -15.07 12.33 0.47
CA VAL A 27 -13.91 13.23 0.32
C VAL A 27 -14.31 14.70 0.45
N SER A 28 -15.45 15.09 -0.12
CA SER A 28 -16.06 16.41 0.11
C SER A 28 -17.54 16.40 -0.26
N LYS A 29 -18.32 17.32 0.33
CA LYS A 29 -19.74 17.52 -0.02
C LYS A 29 -19.93 17.81 -1.52
N LEU A 30 -19.00 18.58 -2.12
CA LEU A 30 -19.04 18.93 -3.54
C LEU A 30 -18.85 17.69 -4.44
N TRP A 31 -17.89 16.82 -4.10
CA TRP A 31 -17.65 15.58 -4.84
C TRP A 31 -18.83 14.61 -4.71
N CYS A 32 -19.40 14.49 -3.51
CA CYS A 32 -20.61 13.69 -3.29
C CYS A 32 -21.75 14.19 -4.19
N SER A 33 -21.98 15.50 -4.23
CA SER A 33 -22.99 16.13 -5.06
C SER A 33 -22.76 15.88 -6.56
N TRP A 34 -21.51 15.98 -7.05
CA TRP A 34 -21.22 15.62 -8.46
C TRP A 34 -21.44 14.15 -8.75
N MET A 35 -21.05 13.24 -7.85
CA MET A 35 -21.23 11.81 -8.08
C MET A 35 -22.69 11.36 -8.04
N GLU A 36 -23.58 12.17 -7.46
CA GLU A 36 -25.03 11.96 -7.45
C GLU A 36 -25.74 12.72 -8.58
N ASP A 37 -25.04 13.63 -9.24
CA ASP A 37 -25.58 14.42 -10.33
C ASP A 37 -25.85 13.55 -11.58
N PRO A 38 -27.07 13.59 -12.15
CA PRO A 38 -27.43 12.79 -13.32
C PRO A 38 -26.56 13.04 -14.56
N TYR A 39 -26.03 14.25 -14.73
CA TYR A 39 -25.14 14.57 -15.85
C TYR A 39 -23.78 13.89 -15.65
N PHE A 40 -23.21 13.95 -14.45
CA PHE A 40 -21.96 13.23 -14.15
C PHE A 40 -22.13 11.71 -14.31
N ILE A 41 -23.23 11.12 -13.85
CA ILE A 41 -23.48 9.67 -13.98
C ILE A 41 -23.51 9.26 -15.46
N LYS A 42 -24.21 10.05 -16.30
CA LYS A 42 -24.23 9.83 -17.76
C LYS A 42 -22.84 10.03 -18.38
N LEU A 43 -22.10 11.05 -17.94
CA LEU A 43 -20.77 11.35 -18.44
C LEU A 43 -19.78 10.23 -18.09
N HIS A 44 -19.76 9.74 -16.84
CA HIS A 44 -18.96 8.61 -16.38
C HIS A 44 -19.25 7.33 -17.17
N LEU A 45 -20.53 7.03 -17.40
CA LEU A 45 -20.94 5.89 -18.22
C LEU A 45 -20.44 6.04 -19.66
N SER A 46 -20.68 7.20 -20.29
CA SER A 46 -20.26 7.48 -21.67
C SER A 46 -18.74 7.40 -21.83
N TYR A 47 -17.99 7.90 -20.84
CA TYR A 47 -16.55 7.87 -20.81
C TYR A 47 -16.04 6.44 -20.71
N SER A 48 -16.57 5.65 -19.76
CA SER A 48 -16.20 4.25 -19.58
C SER A 48 -16.45 3.40 -20.83
N LEU A 49 -17.56 3.67 -21.54
CA LEU A 49 -17.87 3.04 -22.83
C LEU A 49 -16.88 3.48 -23.93
N LYS A 50 -16.53 4.76 -24.00
CA LYS A 50 -15.59 5.31 -25.00
C LYS A 50 -14.16 4.82 -24.81
N THR A 51 -13.68 4.74 -23.57
CA THR A 51 -12.30 4.38 -23.24
C THR A 51 -12.11 2.88 -23.01
N ASN A 52 -13.18 2.11 -23.04
CA ASN A 52 -13.20 0.68 -22.74
C ASN A 52 -12.64 0.34 -21.33
N THR A 53 -12.89 1.19 -20.33
CA THR A 53 -12.40 1.03 -18.94
C THR A 53 -13.54 0.77 -17.97
N ASN A 54 -13.24 0.37 -16.73
CA ASN A 54 -14.23 0.15 -15.65
C ASN A 54 -15.16 -1.06 -15.85
N HIS A 55 -14.72 -2.02 -16.67
CA HIS A 55 -15.46 -3.24 -16.92
C HIS A 55 -15.46 -4.15 -15.68
N SER A 56 -16.62 -4.74 -15.40
CA SER A 56 -16.77 -5.76 -14.37
C SER A 56 -17.20 -7.08 -14.99
N LEU A 57 -16.44 -8.14 -14.72
CA LEU A 57 -16.85 -9.52 -14.98
C LEU A 57 -17.83 -9.92 -13.89
N ILE A 58 -19.05 -10.30 -14.29
CA ILE A 58 -20.01 -10.91 -13.37
C ILE A 58 -19.87 -12.43 -13.47
N LEU A 59 -19.39 -13.04 -12.40
CA LEU A 59 -19.21 -14.48 -12.27
C LEU A 59 -20.39 -15.06 -11.52
N ARG A 60 -21.11 -16.01 -12.12
CA ARG A 60 -22.15 -16.78 -11.44
C ARG A 60 -21.52 -17.97 -10.72
N TYR A 61 -21.70 -18.07 -9.41
CA TYR A 61 -21.19 -19.17 -8.60
C TYR A 61 -22.36 -19.91 -7.93
N ARG A 62 -22.59 -21.18 -8.35
CA ARG A 62 -23.77 -21.99 -7.98
C ARG A 62 -25.10 -21.33 -8.42
N LYS A 63 -26.24 -22.02 -8.22
CA LYS A 63 -27.56 -21.57 -8.73
C LYS A 63 -28.10 -20.28 -8.07
N PHE A 64 -27.43 -19.76 -7.04
CA PHE A 64 -28.03 -18.79 -6.11
C PHE A 64 -27.16 -17.57 -5.76
N GLN A 65 -25.95 -17.43 -6.32
CA GLN A 65 -25.06 -16.32 -6.00
C GLN A 65 -24.26 -15.84 -7.22
N PHE A 66 -23.93 -14.55 -7.25
CA PHE A 66 -23.03 -13.96 -8.24
C PHE A 66 -22.02 -12.99 -7.61
N LEU A 67 -20.84 -12.94 -8.24
CA LEU A 67 -19.68 -12.16 -7.85
C LEU A 67 -19.35 -11.17 -8.97
N SER A 68 -18.87 -10.00 -8.61
CA SER A 68 -18.24 -9.07 -9.53
C SER A 68 -16.72 -9.12 -9.38
N VAL A 69 -16.01 -9.12 -10.50
CA VAL A 69 -14.55 -9.00 -10.58
C VAL A 69 -14.23 -7.84 -11.51
N ASN A 70 -13.33 -6.95 -11.08
CA ASN A 70 -12.85 -5.89 -11.97
C ASN A 70 -12.04 -6.54 -13.11
N TYR A 71 -12.47 -6.31 -14.35
CA TYR A 71 -11.85 -6.89 -15.55
C TYR A 71 -10.41 -6.41 -15.73
N ASP A 72 -10.17 -5.12 -15.51
CA ASP A 72 -8.86 -4.48 -15.65
C ASP A 72 -7.85 -4.93 -14.56
N SER A 73 -8.33 -5.51 -13.45
CA SER A 73 -7.49 -6.04 -12.36
C SER A 73 -8.19 -7.18 -11.59
N PRO A 74 -8.18 -8.43 -12.11
CA PRO A 74 -8.99 -9.54 -11.62
C PRO A 74 -8.42 -10.24 -10.36
N LYS A 75 -7.97 -9.46 -9.37
CA LYS A 75 -7.34 -9.97 -8.13
C LYS A 75 -8.31 -10.15 -6.95
N THR A 76 -9.48 -9.53 -7.02
CA THR A 76 -10.45 -9.52 -5.91
C THR A 76 -11.87 -9.65 -6.43
N THR A 77 -12.64 -10.58 -5.86
CA THR A 77 -14.07 -10.75 -6.10
C THR A 77 -14.89 -9.97 -5.08
N ARG A 78 -16.02 -9.40 -5.49
CA ARG A 78 -17.03 -8.79 -4.61
C ARG A 78 -18.35 -9.54 -4.77
N ARG A 79 -18.96 -9.99 -3.67
CA ARG A 79 -20.32 -10.52 -3.71
C ARG A 79 -21.31 -9.36 -3.90
N LEU A 80 -22.19 -9.49 -4.89
CA LEU A 80 -23.33 -8.58 -5.06
C LEU A 80 -24.53 -9.19 -4.34
N LYS A 81 -25.25 -8.38 -3.56
CA LYS A 81 -26.45 -8.82 -2.84
C LYS A 81 -27.64 -8.75 -3.80
N GLN A 82 -28.42 -9.82 -3.89
CA GLN A 82 -29.64 -9.90 -4.69
C GLN A 82 -30.87 -9.45 -3.88
N PRO A 83 -31.99 -9.06 -4.54
CA PRO A 83 -33.16 -8.52 -3.87
C PRO A 83 -34.06 -9.58 -3.19
N PHE A 84 -33.73 -10.87 -3.32
CA PHE A 84 -34.53 -11.99 -2.83
C PHE A 84 -33.66 -13.04 -2.12
N ASP A 85 -34.29 -13.97 -1.39
CA ASP A 85 -33.59 -14.95 -0.54
C ASP A 85 -32.78 -15.99 -1.33
N GLU A 86 -31.87 -16.67 -0.63
CA GLU A 86 -30.79 -17.50 -1.22
C GLU A 86 -31.24 -18.79 -1.95
N ASN A 87 -32.53 -18.97 -2.26
CA ASN A 87 -33.05 -20.21 -2.85
C ASN A 87 -33.83 -20.02 -4.17
N ILE A 88 -33.89 -18.80 -4.71
CA ILE A 88 -34.57 -18.54 -5.98
C ILE A 88 -33.59 -18.68 -7.14
N TYR A 89 -33.98 -19.41 -8.19
CA TYR A 89 -33.20 -19.47 -9.42
C TYR A 89 -33.31 -18.13 -10.14
N PHE A 90 -32.17 -17.56 -10.53
CA PHE A 90 -32.13 -16.35 -11.33
C PHE A 90 -31.04 -16.36 -12.39
N ASP A 91 -31.18 -15.48 -13.37
CA ASP A 91 -30.14 -15.17 -14.36
C ASP A 91 -29.78 -13.69 -14.35
N VAL A 92 -28.57 -13.37 -14.82
CA VAL A 92 -28.00 -12.00 -14.77
C VAL A 92 -27.56 -11.57 -16.17
N LYS A 93 -28.02 -10.41 -16.63
CA LYS A 93 -27.60 -9.78 -17.88
C LYS A 93 -27.44 -8.27 -17.74
N ALA A 94 -26.79 -7.65 -18.71
CA ALA A 94 -26.79 -6.21 -18.87
C ALA A 94 -27.91 -5.81 -19.85
N MET A 95 -28.74 -4.84 -19.48
CA MET A 95 -29.77 -4.28 -20.36
C MET A 95 -29.72 -2.75 -20.26
N GLY A 96 -29.42 -2.08 -21.38
CA GLY A 96 -29.43 -0.60 -21.44
C GLY A 96 -28.50 0.07 -20.42
N GLY A 97 -27.37 -0.57 -20.08
CA GLY A 97 -26.43 -0.08 -19.06
C GLY A 97 -26.76 -0.45 -17.61
N TYR A 98 -27.90 -1.10 -17.37
CA TYR A 98 -28.28 -1.61 -16.04
C TYR A 98 -27.94 -3.08 -15.88
N LEU A 99 -27.55 -3.47 -14.66
CA LEU A 99 -27.49 -4.88 -14.28
C LEU A 99 -28.92 -5.37 -14.02
N CYS A 100 -29.33 -6.40 -14.73
CA CYS A 100 -30.67 -6.98 -14.70
C CYS A 100 -30.63 -8.38 -14.09
N LEU A 101 -31.59 -8.67 -13.22
CA LEU A 101 -31.85 -9.99 -12.64
C LEU A 101 -33.22 -10.49 -13.10
N THR A 102 -33.27 -11.70 -13.64
CA THR A 102 -34.53 -12.40 -13.93
C THR A 102 -34.69 -13.55 -12.95
N ALA A 103 -35.69 -13.50 -12.08
CA ALA A 103 -35.99 -14.52 -11.09
C ALA A 103 -37.25 -15.29 -11.48
N THR A 104 -37.23 -16.61 -11.30
CA THR A 104 -38.41 -17.45 -11.53
C THR A 104 -38.84 -18.11 -10.24
N HIS A 105 -40.09 -17.90 -9.85
CA HIS A 105 -40.68 -18.46 -8.65
C HIS A 105 -41.53 -19.69 -9.00
N ARG A 106 -40.90 -20.88 -9.01
CA ARG A 106 -41.58 -22.15 -9.33
C ARG A 106 -42.70 -22.51 -8.34
N GLU A 107 -42.57 -22.07 -7.09
CA GLU A 107 -43.56 -22.30 -6.03
C GLU A 107 -44.77 -21.35 -6.15
N LEU A 108 -44.72 -20.33 -7.02
CA LEU A 108 -45.75 -19.30 -7.20
C LEU A 108 -46.31 -19.32 -8.64
N ASN A 109 -46.73 -20.47 -9.17
CA ASN A 109 -47.26 -20.59 -10.55
C ASN A 109 -46.31 -20.05 -11.64
N ASP A 110 -45.01 -20.31 -11.51
CA ASP A 110 -43.97 -19.91 -12.48
C ASP A 110 -43.88 -18.40 -12.76
N VAL A 111 -44.21 -17.53 -11.79
CA VAL A 111 -44.02 -16.07 -11.94
C VAL A 111 -42.58 -15.73 -12.31
N VAL A 112 -42.41 -14.90 -13.35
CA VAL A 112 -41.13 -14.31 -13.73
C VAL A 112 -41.07 -12.86 -13.28
N ASP A 113 -40.08 -12.59 -12.44
CA ASP A 113 -39.75 -11.27 -11.93
C ASP A 113 -38.50 -10.73 -12.63
N VAL A 114 -38.56 -9.49 -13.09
CA VAL A 114 -37.41 -8.79 -13.66
C VAL A 114 -37.06 -7.62 -12.75
N TRP A 115 -35.79 -7.55 -12.34
CA TRP A 115 -35.26 -6.54 -11.45
C TRP A 115 -34.08 -5.81 -12.10
N ILE A 116 -33.98 -4.50 -11.89
CA ILE A 116 -32.85 -3.69 -12.34
C ILE A 116 -32.17 -3.02 -11.16
N MET A 117 -30.83 -2.97 -11.18
CA MET A 117 -30.04 -2.30 -10.15
C MET A 117 -29.83 -0.84 -10.55
N LYS A 118 -30.42 0.10 -9.80
CA LYS A 118 -30.25 1.54 -10.07
C LYS A 118 -28.90 2.05 -9.61
N GLU A 119 -28.35 1.50 -8.51
CA GLU A 119 -27.04 1.88 -7.99
C GLU A 119 -26.12 0.67 -7.83
N TYR A 120 -24.97 0.72 -8.47
CA TYR A 120 -24.10 -0.45 -8.56
C TYR A 120 -23.58 -0.92 -7.19
N GLY A 121 -23.98 -2.14 -6.81
CA GLY A 121 -23.55 -2.79 -5.57
C GLY A 121 -24.25 -2.32 -4.30
N VAL A 122 -25.34 -1.56 -4.42
CA VAL A 122 -26.24 -1.21 -3.31
C VAL A 122 -27.45 -2.14 -3.37
N LYS A 123 -27.71 -2.92 -2.31
CA LYS A 123 -28.77 -3.94 -2.30
C LYS A 123 -30.15 -3.31 -2.41
N GLU A 124 -30.33 -2.18 -1.75
CA GLU A 124 -31.60 -1.46 -1.63
C GLU A 124 -31.98 -0.75 -2.94
N SER A 125 -31.05 -0.65 -3.90
CA SER A 125 -31.28 -0.01 -5.20
C SER A 125 -31.90 -0.91 -6.26
N TRP A 126 -32.15 -2.18 -5.93
CA TRP A 126 -32.88 -3.08 -6.81
C TRP A 126 -34.34 -2.65 -6.91
N VAL A 127 -34.78 -2.33 -8.12
CA VAL A 127 -36.17 -1.99 -8.41
C VAL A 127 -36.77 -3.11 -9.24
N LYS A 128 -37.91 -3.64 -8.79
CA LYS A 128 -38.68 -4.61 -9.57
C LYS A 128 -39.29 -3.87 -10.75
N LEU A 129 -38.86 -4.24 -11.95
CA LEU A 129 -39.34 -3.66 -13.20
C LEU A 129 -40.70 -4.25 -13.58
N MET A 130 -40.87 -5.57 -13.42
CA MET A 130 -42.12 -6.26 -13.72
C MET A 130 -42.21 -7.62 -13.00
N SER A 131 -43.45 -8.10 -12.92
CA SER A 131 -43.82 -9.48 -12.58
C SER A 131 -44.83 -9.97 -13.62
N SER A 132 -44.63 -11.16 -14.17
CA SER A 132 -45.57 -11.74 -15.16
C SER A 132 -45.77 -13.23 -14.94
N THR A 133 -47.01 -13.67 -15.14
CA THR A 133 -47.43 -15.08 -15.22
C THR A 133 -47.81 -15.48 -16.65
N GLN A 134 -47.61 -14.59 -17.63
CA GLN A 134 -48.08 -14.82 -18.99
C GLN A 134 -47.31 -15.99 -19.63
N PRO A 135 -48.00 -16.97 -20.25
CA PRO A 135 -47.38 -18.17 -20.81
C PRO A 135 -46.24 -17.91 -21.80
N ASP A 136 -46.35 -16.83 -22.58
CA ASP A 136 -45.32 -16.40 -23.54
C ASP A 136 -44.04 -15.85 -22.85
N LEU A 137 -44.01 -15.78 -21.51
CA LEU A 137 -42.87 -15.40 -20.67
C LEU A 137 -42.51 -16.48 -19.62
N LEU A 138 -43.20 -17.63 -19.58
CA LEU A 138 -42.97 -18.73 -18.61
C LEU A 138 -41.84 -19.68 -19.07
N PRO A 139 -41.11 -20.34 -18.15
CA PRO A 139 -39.88 -21.08 -18.45
C PRO A 139 -40.08 -22.48 -19.06
N GLY A 140 -39.26 -22.81 -20.07
CA GLY A 140 -39.08 -24.16 -20.66
C GLY A 140 -37.66 -24.78 -20.55
N SER A 141 -36.69 -24.08 -19.92
CA SER A 141 -35.24 -24.39 -19.79
C SER A 141 -34.34 -24.03 -21.01
N PRO A 142 -33.12 -23.46 -20.84
CA PRO A 142 -32.63 -22.51 -19.85
C PRO A 142 -32.61 -21.07 -20.42
N PHE A 143 -33.33 -20.18 -19.72
CA PHE A 143 -33.13 -18.72 -19.53
C PHE A 143 -32.47 -17.92 -20.64
N GLU A 144 -33.26 -17.12 -21.37
CA GLU A 144 -32.90 -15.78 -21.86
C GLU A 144 -34.18 -14.90 -21.93
N VAL A 145 -34.19 -13.56 -22.02
CA VAL A 145 -33.56 -12.48 -21.22
C VAL A 145 -34.16 -11.15 -21.70
N PRO A 146 -34.37 -10.15 -20.84
CA PRO A 146 -34.71 -8.81 -21.30
C PRO A 146 -33.53 -8.23 -22.08
N LEU A 147 -33.76 -7.97 -23.37
CA LEU A 147 -32.74 -7.58 -24.34
C LEU A 147 -32.54 -6.07 -24.34
N ALA A 148 -33.62 -5.31 -24.47
CA ALA A 148 -33.57 -3.86 -24.60
C ALA A 148 -34.88 -3.20 -24.16
N PHE A 149 -34.79 -1.90 -23.87
CA PHE A 149 -35.95 -1.04 -23.76
C PHE A 149 -36.38 -0.50 -25.13
N SER A 150 -37.67 -0.21 -25.30
CA SER A 150 -38.15 0.62 -26.40
C SER A 150 -37.54 2.02 -26.32
N LYS A 151 -37.60 2.78 -27.42
CA LYS A 151 -37.06 4.16 -27.52
C LYS A 151 -37.55 5.08 -26.40
N ASN A 152 -38.80 4.92 -25.98
CA ASN A 152 -39.46 5.68 -24.91
C ASN A 152 -39.43 4.96 -23.54
N GLY A 153 -38.77 3.81 -23.43
CA GLY A 153 -38.59 3.08 -22.17
C GLY A 153 -39.84 2.39 -21.62
N ASN A 154 -40.98 2.42 -22.33
CA ASN A 154 -42.26 1.89 -21.85
C ASN A 154 -42.45 0.39 -22.15
N LYS A 155 -41.64 -0.19 -23.04
CA LYS A 155 -41.68 -1.61 -23.40
C LYS A 155 -40.30 -2.24 -23.21
N VAL A 156 -40.27 -3.52 -22.89
CA VAL A 156 -39.06 -4.35 -22.75
C VAL A 156 -39.12 -5.47 -23.76
N LEU A 157 -38.07 -5.63 -24.57
CA LEU A 157 -37.95 -6.69 -25.56
C LEU A 157 -37.40 -7.95 -24.90
N PHE A 158 -38.01 -9.09 -25.14
CA PHE A 158 -37.56 -10.39 -24.68
C PHE A 158 -37.35 -11.34 -25.86
N HIS A 159 -36.34 -12.20 -25.76
CA HIS A 159 -36.20 -13.39 -26.59
C HIS A 159 -36.68 -14.60 -25.82
N ASN A 160 -37.74 -15.22 -26.30
CA ASN A 160 -38.29 -16.46 -25.74
C ASN A 160 -37.79 -17.65 -26.58
N LYS A 161 -36.87 -18.41 -25.99
CA LYS A 161 -36.29 -19.64 -26.57
C LYS A 161 -37.14 -20.83 -26.13
N TYR A 162 -37.61 -21.65 -27.08
CA TYR A 162 -38.49 -22.80 -26.84
C TYR A 162 -39.87 -22.46 -26.24
N SER A 163 -40.64 -21.60 -26.91
CA SER A 163 -42.08 -21.49 -26.64
C SER A 163 -42.79 -22.85 -26.89
N ARG A 164 -43.97 -23.10 -26.28
CA ARG A 164 -44.78 -24.35 -26.34
C ARG A 164 -45.12 -24.81 -27.79
N GLY A 165 -44.11 -25.26 -28.54
CA GLY A 165 -44.19 -25.57 -29.97
C GLY A 165 -42.84 -25.58 -30.74
N ASN A 166 -41.68 -25.62 -30.07
CA ASN A 166 -40.33 -25.69 -30.67
C ASN A 166 -39.89 -24.48 -31.52
N ARG A 167 -40.45 -23.27 -31.30
CA ARG A 167 -40.03 -22.06 -32.03
C ARG A 167 -39.56 -20.96 -31.09
N ASP A 168 -38.48 -20.28 -31.50
CA ASP A 168 -38.04 -19.05 -30.87
C ASP A 168 -38.98 -17.91 -31.25
N SER A 169 -39.18 -16.97 -30.33
CA SER A 169 -39.96 -15.76 -30.59
C SER A 169 -39.38 -14.55 -29.90
N LEU A 170 -39.57 -13.38 -30.50
CA LEU A 170 -39.30 -12.10 -29.88
C LEU A 170 -40.62 -11.49 -29.43
N VAL A 171 -40.65 -10.93 -28.22
CA VAL A 171 -41.86 -10.32 -27.67
C VAL A 171 -41.57 -9.00 -26.98
N TRP A 172 -42.45 -8.02 -27.19
CA TRP A 172 -42.48 -6.80 -26.40
C TRP A 172 -43.41 -6.98 -25.21
N TYR A 173 -42.91 -6.71 -24.01
CA TYR A 173 -43.74 -6.53 -22.82
C TYR A 173 -43.93 -5.05 -22.55
N ASP A 174 -45.18 -4.59 -22.52
CA ASP A 174 -45.52 -3.22 -22.18
C ASP A 174 -45.66 -3.05 -20.66
N LEU A 175 -44.84 -2.18 -20.07
CA LEU A 175 -44.76 -1.99 -18.62
C LEU A 175 -46.02 -1.34 -18.03
N GLY A 176 -46.75 -0.54 -18.81
CA GLY A 176 -47.97 0.14 -18.36
C GLY A 176 -49.18 -0.78 -18.41
N SER A 177 -49.44 -1.36 -19.58
CA SER A 177 -50.58 -2.26 -19.81
C SER A 177 -50.37 -3.69 -19.33
N LYS A 178 -49.11 -4.08 -19.05
CA LYS A 178 -48.71 -5.44 -18.67
C LYS A 178 -49.05 -6.50 -19.72
N ARG A 179 -49.13 -6.11 -21.00
CA ARG A 179 -49.44 -7.00 -22.14
C ARG A 179 -48.18 -7.39 -22.90
N VAL A 180 -48.21 -8.58 -23.48
CA VAL A 180 -47.17 -9.10 -24.38
C VAL A 180 -47.63 -8.97 -25.83
N GLU A 181 -46.76 -8.44 -26.69
CA GLU A 181 -46.95 -8.32 -28.13
C GLU A 181 -45.87 -9.12 -28.86
N LYS A 182 -46.24 -10.05 -29.74
CA LYS A 182 -45.28 -10.83 -30.53
C LYS A 182 -44.66 -9.98 -31.64
N VAL A 183 -43.35 -10.03 -31.77
CA VAL A 183 -42.59 -9.39 -32.85
C VAL A 183 -42.50 -10.38 -34.01
N GLY A 184 -43.36 -10.19 -35.00
CA GLY A 184 -43.33 -10.98 -36.23
C GLY A 184 -42.19 -10.54 -37.15
N ILE A 185 -41.13 -11.33 -37.28
CA ILE A 185 -40.06 -11.09 -38.27
C ILE A 185 -40.24 -12.07 -39.42
N LYS A 186 -40.49 -11.55 -40.63
CA LYS A 186 -40.63 -12.38 -41.83
C LYS A 186 -39.26 -12.94 -42.24
N GLY A 187 -39.21 -14.23 -42.59
CA GLY A 187 -38.03 -14.88 -43.18
C GLY A 187 -36.95 -15.36 -42.20
N VAL A 188 -37.21 -15.35 -40.88
CA VAL A 188 -36.25 -15.82 -39.87
C VAL A 188 -36.46 -17.33 -39.59
N PRO A 189 -35.38 -18.13 -39.44
CA PRO A 189 -35.46 -19.54 -39.08
C PRO A 189 -36.23 -19.80 -37.79
N VAL A 190 -36.60 -21.07 -37.55
CA VAL A 190 -37.39 -21.50 -36.39
C VAL A 190 -36.63 -21.35 -35.05
N VAL A 191 -35.29 -21.36 -35.09
CA VAL A 191 -34.39 -21.22 -33.94
C VAL A 191 -33.28 -20.24 -34.32
N TYR A 192 -32.99 -19.26 -33.47
CA TYR A 192 -32.01 -18.22 -33.74
C TYR A 192 -31.42 -17.63 -32.46
N ASP A 193 -30.15 -17.21 -32.51
CA ASP A 193 -29.55 -16.41 -31.45
C ASP A 193 -29.77 -14.92 -31.75
N VAL A 194 -30.12 -14.15 -30.73
CA VAL A 194 -30.40 -12.71 -30.88
C VAL A 194 -29.21 -11.90 -30.37
N TYR A 195 -28.72 -11.00 -31.21
CA TYR A 195 -27.69 -10.04 -30.86
C TYR A 195 -28.20 -8.62 -31.09
N LEU A 196 -28.03 -7.76 -30.10
CA LEU A 196 -28.24 -6.32 -30.25
C LEU A 196 -26.94 -5.70 -30.75
N TYR A 197 -26.94 -5.27 -32.00
CA TYR A 197 -25.84 -4.56 -32.61
C TYR A 197 -26.22 -3.10 -32.84
N VAL A 198 -25.34 -2.19 -32.42
CA VAL A 198 -25.45 -0.77 -32.74
C VAL A 198 -24.56 -0.51 -33.95
N GLU A 199 -25.17 -0.16 -35.08
CA GLU A 199 -24.45 0.27 -36.27
C GLU A 199 -23.58 1.49 -35.94
N SER A 200 -22.33 1.46 -36.40
CA SER A 200 -21.37 2.52 -36.11
C SER A 200 -20.53 2.83 -37.34
N LEU A 201 -20.34 4.12 -37.61
CA LEU A 201 -19.41 4.61 -38.63
C LEU A 201 -17.93 4.49 -38.19
N PHE A 202 -17.66 3.86 -37.05
CA PHE A 202 -16.29 3.72 -36.52
C PHE A 202 -15.43 2.82 -37.43
N PRO A 203 -14.35 3.32 -38.03
CA PRO A 203 -13.48 2.50 -38.85
C PRO A 203 -12.69 1.52 -37.98
N VAL A 204 -12.72 0.23 -38.32
CA VAL A 204 -11.90 -0.80 -37.66
C VAL A 204 -10.43 -0.62 -38.08
N ASN A 205 -9.71 0.30 -37.43
CA ASN A 205 -8.31 0.58 -37.75
C ASN A 205 -7.40 -0.62 -37.42
N LYS A 206 -6.83 -1.24 -38.45
CA LYS A 206 -5.70 -2.18 -38.34
C LYS A 206 -4.40 -1.39 -38.06
N LYS A 207 -4.07 -1.20 -36.79
CA LYS A 207 -2.74 -0.95 -36.15
C LYS A 207 -2.84 0.11 -35.03
N PRO A 208 -2.13 -0.05 -33.91
CA PRO A 208 -2.27 0.86 -32.77
C PRO A 208 -1.26 2.00 -32.88
N HIS A 209 -1.68 3.22 -33.29
CA HIS A 209 -0.91 4.42 -32.99
C HIS A 209 -1.75 5.67 -32.74
N ARG A 210 -1.34 6.36 -31.67
CA ARG A 210 -1.54 7.75 -31.25
C ARG A 210 -2.99 8.23 -31.02
N VAL A 211 -3.24 8.51 -29.74
CA VAL A 211 -4.41 9.20 -29.18
C VAL A 211 -4.63 10.54 -29.91
N PRO A 212 -5.79 10.77 -30.56
CA PRO A 212 -6.16 12.09 -31.06
C PRO A 212 -6.64 12.97 -29.89
N ARG A 213 -6.25 14.25 -29.92
CA ARG A 213 -6.91 15.32 -29.15
C ARG A 213 -8.35 15.41 -29.63
N LEU A 214 -9.32 15.43 -28.71
CA LEU A 214 -10.72 15.65 -29.04
C LEU A 214 -11.10 17.09 -28.69
N GLU A 215 -11.30 17.87 -29.74
CA GLU A 215 -12.25 18.99 -29.75
C GLU A 215 -13.69 18.46 -29.68
N GLN A 216 -14.59 19.38 -29.35
CA GLN A 216 -15.98 19.20 -28.99
C GLN A 216 -16.80 18.50 -30.08
N ASP A 217 -17.63 17.52 -29.69
CA ASP A 217 -19.05 17.52 -30.05
C ASP A 217 -19.84 16.58 -29.14
N MET A 218 -20.92 17.12 -28.56
CA MET A 218 -21.88 16.38 -27.74
C MET A 218 -22.83 15.62 -28.67
N GLY A 219 -22.77 14.29 -28.65
CA GLY A 219 -23.71 13.43 -29.36
C GLY A 219 -23.77 12.03 -28.73
N LEU A 220 -24.95 11.70 -28.20
CA LEU A 220 -25.33 10.37 -27.70
C LEU A 220 -24.92 9.25 -28.67
N GLN A 221 -24.03 8.33 -28.27
CA GLN A 221 -23.81 7.06 -28.98
C GLN A 221 -23.53 5.89 -28.00
N ILE A 222 -24.17 4.75 -28.28
CA ILE A 222 -24.48 3.63 -27.37
C ILE A 222 -23.54 2.42 -27.61
N LEU A 223 -23.25 1.72 -26.51
CA LEU A 223 -22.77 0.33 -26.27
C LEU A 223 -22.28 -0.52 -27.47
N GLN A 224 -21.01 -0.95 -27.40
CA GLN A 224 -20.51 -2.19 -28.01
C GLN A 224 -20.60 -3.35 -26.99
N GLU A 225 -21.25 -4.47 -27.33
CA GLU A 225 -20.95 -5.76 -26.70
C GLU A 225 -20.08 -6.61 -27.64
N ARG A 226 -18.90 -7.01 -27.15
CA ARG A 226 -18.06 -8.03 -27.80
C ARG A 226 -18.33 -9.38 -27.14
N ARG A 227 -18.37 -10.43 -27.96
CA ARG A 227 -18.53 -11.86 -27.60
C ARG A 227 -17.93 -12.20 -26.23
N ILE A 228 -18.80 -12.54 -25.27
CA ILE A 228 -18.41 -13.22 -24.03
C ILE A 228 -18.12 -14.68 -24.41
N GLU A 229 -16.84 -15.03 -24.53
CA GLU A 229 -16.45 -16.44 -24.54
C GLU A 229 -16.71 -17.03 -23.15
N ARG A 230 -17.46 -18.14 -23.09
CA ARG A 230 -17.68 -18.91 -21.86
C ARG A 230 -16.35 -19.50 -21.39
N VAL A 231 -15.64 -18.80 -20.50
CA VAL A 231 -14.43 -19.34 -19.86
C VAL A 231 -14.84 -20.25 -18.70
N ARG A 232 -14.63 -21.56 -18.85
CA ARG A 232 -14.91 -22.59 -17.82
C ARG A 232 -13.70 -22.69 -16.88
N ILE A 233 -13.73 -22.00 -15.73
CA ILE A 233 -12.66 -22.06 -14.73
C ILE A 233 -12.94 -23.22 -13.75
N ARG A 234 -12.01 -24.17 -13.63
CA ARG A 234 -12.07 -25.26 -12.63
C ARG A 234 -11.73 -24.72 -11.24
N SER A 235 -12.51 -25.16 -10.25
CA SER A 235 -12.51 -24.71 -8.86
C SER A 235 -11.23 -25.06 -8.08
N GLY A 236 -10.69 -24.07 -7.38
CA GLY A 236 -9.76 -24.24 -6.26
C GLY A 236 -10.19 -23.35 -5.10
N HIS A 237 -10.68 -24.00 -4.03
CA HIS A 237 -10.94 -23.58 -2.64
C HIS A 237 -11.13 -22.10 -2.27
N THR A 238 -12.31 -21.82 -1.73
CA THR A 238 -12.79 -20.58 -1.09
C THR A 238 -12.39 -20.47 0.38
N CYS A 239 -12.15 -19.24 0.87
CA CYS A 239 -12.64 -18.84 2.20
C CYS A 239 -12.89 -17.32 2.28
N PHE A 240 -14.00 -16.97 2.93
CA PHE A 240 -14.65 -15.66 3.08
C PHE A 240 -13.98 -14.78 4.15
N ASP A 241 -14.31 -13.47 4.17
CA ASP A 241 -14.65 -12.72 5.40
C ASP A 241 -15.12 -11.28 5.14
N GLU A 242 -15.83 -10.79 6.16
CA GLU A 242 -16.75 -9.66 6.29
C GLU A 242 -16.17 -8.24 6.17
N LEU A 243 -17.06 -7.29 5.86
CA LEU A 243 -16.80 -5.86 5.79
C LEU A 243 -17.41 -5.16 7.01
N VAL A 244 -16.51 -4.66 7.86
CA VAL A 244 -16.78 -3.84 9.04
C VAL A 244 -17.21 -2.43 8.63
N GLU A 245 -18.32 -1.97 9.21
CA GLU A 245 -18.76 -0.57 9.21
C GLU A 245 -17.63 0.35 9.69
N LYS A 246 -17.30 1.38 8.90
CA LYS A 246 -16.43 2.46 9.36
C LYS A 246 -17.23 3.74 9.51
N LYS A 247 -17.33 4.15 10.78
CA LYS A 247 -17.78 5.43 11.31
C LYS A 247 -17.29 6.61 10.46
N LEU A 248 -18.24 7.48 10.10
CA LEU A 248 -18.03 8.79 9.52
C LEU A 248 -17.41 9.73 10.56
N VAL A 249 -16.35 10.43 10.18
CA VAL A 249 -16.00 11.73 10.75
C VAL A 249 -16.36 12.75 9.68
N VAL A 250 -17.47 13.45 9.90
CA VAL A 250 -17.90 14.59 9.09
C VAL A 250 -17.03 15.77 9.52
N MET A 251 -16.19 16.30 8.63
CA MET A 251 -15.64 17.65 8.86
C MET A 251 -16.72 18.66 8.48
N GLU A 252 -17.33 19.26 9.50
CA GLU A 252 -18.14 20.46 9.39
C GLU A 252 -17.28 21.68 9.02
N GLY A 253 -17.90 22.65 8.35
CA GLY A 253 -17.38 24.02 8.24
C GLY A 253 -16.85 24.41 6.86
N CYS A 254 -17.74 24.82 5.96
CA CYS A 254 -17.71 26.15 5.33
C CYS A 254 -18.83 26.24 4.28
N SER A 255 -19.95 26.80 4.71
CA SER A 255 -20.93 27.46 3.86
C SER A 255 -20.27 28.67 3.22
N ASN A 256 -19.91 28.57 1.94
CA ASN A 256 -20.09 29.61 0.93
C ASN A 256 -19.72 29.04 -0.45
N TYR A 257 -20.69 29.11 -1.36
CA TYR A 257 -20.54 28.74 -2.76
C TYR A 257 -19.52 29.69 -3.42
N GLY A 258 -18.35 29.17 -3.81
CA GLY A 258 -17.35 29.94 -4.56
C GLY A 258 -15.92 29.48 -4.32
N SER A 259 -15.43 28.58 -5.18
CA SER A 259 -14.04 28.10 -5.27
C SER A 259 -13.50 27.32 -4.06
N MET A 260 -13.20 26.03 -4.27
CA MET A 260 -12.36 25.28 -3.34
C MET A 260 -10.94 25.85 -3.39
N SER A 261 -10.49 26.48 -2.29
CA SER A 261 -9.15 27.07 -2.22
C SER A 261 -8.07 26.03 -2.56
N ARG A 262 -6.99 26.44 -3.26
CA ARG A 262 -5.84 25.56 -3.59
C ARG A 262 -5.33 24.79 -2.35
N LEU A 263 -5.39 25.41 -1.18
CA LEU A 263 -5.01 24.83 0.12
C LEU A 263 -5.90 23.65 0.54
N ASN A 264 -7.22 23.72 0.34
CA ASN A 264 -8.14 22.64 0.69
C ASN A 264 -7.96 21.43 -0.23
N MET A 265 -7.67 21.68 -1.50
CA MET A 265 -7.39 20.64 -2.49
C MET A 265 -6.07 19.90 -2.19
N ILE A 266 -5.03 20.63 -1.75
CA ILE A 266 -3.76 20.03 -1.34
C ILE A 266 -3.92 19.17 -0.08
N LYS A 267 -4.67 19.64 0.93
CA LYS A 267 -4.95 18.87 2.16
C LYS A 267 -5.72 17.58 1.88
N VAL A 268 -6.77 17.65 1.07
CA VAL A 268 -7.57 16.47 0.68
C VAL A 268 -6.72 15.41 -0.03
N ARG A 269 -5.80 15.84 -0.89
CA ARG A 269 -4.96 14.92 -1.65
C ARG A 269 -3.77 14.39 -0.84
N ALA A 270 -3.28 15.14 0.15
CA ALA A 270 -2.29 14.67 1.12
C ALA A 270 -2.83 13.51 1.98
N MET A 271 -4.16 13.37 2.11
CA MET A 271 -4.80 12.24 2.81
C MET A 271 -4.83 10.94 2.00
N LEU A 272 -4.52 10.98 0.70
CA LEU A 272 -4.57 9.79 -0.15
C LEU A 272 -3.40 8.84 0.15
N TYR A 273 -3.67 7.54 0.01
CA TYR A 273 -2.61 6.54 0.13
C TYR A 273 -1.62 6.63 -1.02
N VAL A 274 -0.34 6.38 -0.74
CA VAL A 274 0.73 6.44 -1.77
C VAL A 274 0.44 5.55 -2.97
N LYS A 275 -0.11 4.35 -2.74
CA LYS A 275 -0.50 3.42 -3.80
C LYS A 275 -1.51 4.02 -4.79
N ASP A 276 -2.40 4.89 -4.32
CA ASP A 276 -3.47 5.49 -5.12
C ASP A 276 -2.91 6.70 -5.88
N LEU A 277 -2.07 7.51 -5.23
CA LEU A 277 -1.30 8.58 -5.89
C LEU A 277 -0.44 8.03 -7.03
N LEU A 278 0.27 6.93 -6.82
CA LEU A 278 1.07 6.30 -7.87
C LEU A 278 0.23 5.82 -9.07
N ARG A 279 -1.03 5.44 -8.87
CA ARG A 279 -1.97 5.12 -9.96
C ARG A 279 -2.42 6.38 -10.70
N PHE A 280 -2.60 7.49 -9.99
CA PHE A 280 -3.03 8.75 -10.61
C PHE A 280 -1.98 9.40 -11.50
N LYS A 281 -0.70 9.00 -11.39
CA LYS A 281 0.34 9.46 -12.33
C LYS A 281 0.01 9.14 -13.79
N CYS A 282 -0.72 8.06 -14.09
CA CYS A 282 -1.07 7.72 -15.48
C CYS A 282 -2.33 8.44 -15.99
N VAL A 283 -3.03 9.21 -15.14
CA VAL A 283 -4.29 9.87 -15.51
C VAL A 283 -4.04 11.10 -16.37
N SER A 284 -3.08 11.96 -16.00
CA SER A 284 -2.66 13.08 -16.86
C SER A 284 -1.24 13.56 -16.55
N LYS A 285 -0.63 14.27 -17.51
CA LYS A 285 0.70 14.90 -17.32
C LYS A 285 0.72 15.89 -16.16
N PHE A 286 -0.38 16.61 -15.94
CA PHE A 286 -0.53 17.52 -14.82
C PHE A 286 -0.45 16.78 -13.47
N TRP A 287 -1.16 15.66 -13.33
CA TRP A 287 -1.09 14.84 -12.12
C TRP A 287 0.28 14.22 -11.92
N CYS A 288 0.89 13.67 -12.97
CA CYS A 288 2.24 13.16 -12.87
C CYS A 288 3.20 14.24 -12.35
N SER A 289 3.21 15.41 -13.00
CA SER A 289 4.05 16.55 -12.60
C SER A 289 3.80 17.01 -11.17
N TRP A 290 2.54 17.00 -10.72
CA TRP A 290 2.19 17.44 -9.37
C TRP A 290 2.50 16.38 -8.30
N ILE A 291 2.35 15.09 -8.61
CA ILE A 291 2.72 14.01 -7.70
C ILE A 291 4.25 13.89 -7.61
N ASP A 292 4.96 14.24 -8.68
CA ASP A 292 6.42 14.34 -8.73
C ASP A 292 6.96 15.66 -8.18
N ASP A 293 6.10 16.61 -7.80
CA ASP A 293 6.51 17.89 -7.25
C ASP A 293 7.17 17.71 -5.86
N PRO A 294 8.41 18.20 -5.65
CA PRO A 294 9.11 18.03 -4.38
C PRO A 294 8.37 18.61 -3.17
N TYR A 295 7.66 19.74 -3.35
CA TYR A 295 6.88 20.34 -2.28
C TYR A 295 5.70 19.45 -1.89
N PHE A 296 4.96 18.92 -2.87
CA PHE A 296 3.89 17.96 -2.60
C PHE A 296 4.40 16.69 -1.92
N ILE A 297 5.53 16.13 -2.36
CA ILE A 297 6.12 14.92 -1.75
C ILE A 297 6.47 15.17 -0.28
N LYS A 298 7.16 16.28 0.03
CA LYS A 298 7.50 16.66 1.41
C LYS A 298 6.26 16.88 2.24
N LEU A 299 5.26 17.58 1.70
CA LEU A 299 4.01 17.85 2.39
C LEU A 299 3.24 16.55 2.67
N HIS A 300 3.11 15.65 1.69
CA HIS A 300 2.44 14.35 1.83
C HIS A 300 3.12 13.47 2.90
N LEU A 301 4.46 13.42 2.89
CA LEU A 301 5.23 12.70 3.90
C LEU A 301 5.05 13.33 5.29
N SER A 302 5.20 14.65 5.42
CA SER A 302 5.02 15.35 6.70
C SER A 302 3.61 15.14 7.27
N TYR A 303 2.60 15.14 6.42
CA TYR A 303 1.23 14.84 6.80
C TYR A 303 1.08 13.40 7.27
N SER A 304 1.69 12.44 6.55
CA SER A 304 1.66 11.02 6.93
C SER A 304 2.32 10.76 8.29
N LEU A 305 3.45 11.41 8.56
CA LEU A 305 4.15 11.36 9.85
C LEU A 305 3.31 11.99 10.96
N LYS A 306 2.75 13.19 10.74
CA LYS A 306 1.95 13.90 11.74
C LYS A 306 0.63 13.20 12.07
N THR A 307 -0.02 12.61 11.06
CA THR A 307 -1.33 11.96 11.22
C THR A 307 -1.23 10.46 11.42
N ASN A 308 -0.02 9.90 11.49
CA ASN A 308 0.20 8.48 11.66
C ASN A 308 -0.54 7.61 10.60
N THR A 309 -0.60 8.11 9.36
CA THR A 309 -1.21 7.44 8.20
C THR A 309 -0.12 6.85 7.29
N ASN A 310 -0.53 6.09 6.27
CA ASN A 310 0.39 5.44 5.31
C ASN A 310 1.42 4.50 5.97
N ARG A 311 1.14 3.95 7.15
CA ARG A 311 2.03 3.03 7.85
C ARG A 311 1.85 1.59 7.35
N SER A 312 2.98 0.92 7.17
CA SER A 312 3.06 -0.50 6.87
C SER A 312 4.12 -1.16 7.74
N LEU A 313 3.88 -2.41 8.12
CA LEU A 313 4.90 -3.28 8.69
C LEU A 313 5.61 -3.99 7.54
N ILE A 314 6.93 -3.90 7.52
CA ILE A 314 7.77 -4.67 6.60
C ILE A 314 8.22 -5.91 7.33
N VAL A 315 7.68 -7.05 6.93
CA VAL A 315 7.98 -8.36 7.50
C VAL A 315 8.97 -9.07 6.59
N ARG A 316 10.09 -9.51 7.16
CA ARG A 316 11.16 -10.20 6.44
C ARG A 316 11.26 -11.63 6.94
N HIS A 317 11.07 -12.59 6.04
CA HIS A 317 11.34 -14.00 6.33
C HIS A 317 12.83 -14.28 6.16
N CYS A 318 13.41 -15.12 7.03
CA CYS A 318 14.81 -15.54 7.02
C CYS A 318 15.31 -16.18 5.69
N LYS A 319 14.43 -16.36 4.69
CA LYS A 319 14.74 -16.94 3.37
C LYS A 319 14.20 -16.07 2.22
N TYR A 320 14.69 -14.84 2.07
CA TYR A 320 14.61 -14.07 0.82
C TYR A 320 13.27 -13.42 0.45
N GLN A 321 12.35 -13.13 1.38
CA GLN A 321 11.08 -12.46 1.02
C GLN A 321 10.75 -11.27 1.93
N PHE A 322 10.39 -10.15 1.30
CA PHE A 322 9.81 -8.99 1.98
C PHE A 322 8.31 -8.99 1.77
N LEU A 323 7.58 -8.92 2.87
CA LEU A 323 6.15 -8.78 2.92
C LEU A 323 5.82 -7.41 3.52
N SER A 324 4.76 -6.79 3.03
CA SER A 324 4.20 -5.56 3.55
C SER A 324 2.82 -5.89 4.12
N VAL A 325 2.57 -5.46 5.35
CA VAL A 325 1.27 -5.56 6.02
C VAL A 325 0.80 -4.15 6.31
N ASN A 326 -0.44 -3.82 5.95
CA ASN A 326 -1.01 -2.52 6.30
C ASN A 326 -1.14 -2.41 7.83
N TYR A 327 -0.52 -1.40 8.42
CA TYR A 327 -0.50 -1.22 9.87
C TYR A 327 -1.91 -0.98 10.46
N ASP A 328 -2.73 -0.20 9.75
CA ASP A 328 -4.08 0.17 10.20
C ASP A 328 -5.10 -0.98 10.05
N SER A 329 -4.77 -2.02 9.28
CA SER A 329 -5.61 -3.19 9.06
C SER A 329 -4.74 -4.42 8.75
N PRO A 330 -4.06 -4.97 9.77
CA PRO A 330 -3.07 -6.02 9.60
C PRO A 330 -3.76 -7.37 9.44
N LYS A 331 -4.40 -7.60 8.29
CA LYS A 331 -5.10 -8.88 7.99
C LYS A 331 -4.33 -9.78 7.03
N ILE A 332 -3.73 -9.18 6.00
CA ILE A 332 -3.15 -9.89 4.86
C ILE A 332 -1.78 -9.32 4.53
N THR A 333 -0.84 -10.20 4.21
CA THR A 333 0.50 -9.87 3.71
C THR A 333 0.48 -9.61 2.20
N ARG A 334 1.28 -8.63 1.76
CA ARG A 334 1.53 -8.33 0.35
C ARG A 334 3.02 -8.50 0.04
N ARG A 335 3.37 -9.35 -0.92
CA ARG A 335 4.76 -9.49 -1.37
C ARG A 335 5.29 -8.19 -1.98
N LEU A 336 6.46 -7.75 -1.53
CA LEU A 336 7.19 -6.62 -2.09
C LEU A 336 8.17 -7.09 -3.17
N LYS A 337 8.34 -6.27 -4.21
CA LYS A 337 9.38 -6.48 -5.22
C LYS A 337 10.70 -5.97 -4.66
N GLN A 338 11.66 -6.88 -4.52
CA GLN A 338 12.96 -6.57 -3.92
C GLN A 338 13.81 -5.67 -4.83
N PRO A 339 14.69 -4.86 -4.21
CA PRO A 339 15.78 -4.25 -4.96
C PRO A 339 16.70 -5.35 -5.51
N LEU A 340 17.31 -5.13 -6.67
CA LEU A 340 18.24 -6.08 -7.34
C LEU A 340 17.62 -7.37 -7.93
N GLY A 341 16.28 -7.51 -7.92
CA GLY A 341 15.56 -8.63 -8.56
C GLY A 341 15.19 -9.78 -7.63
N GLU A 342 14.44 -10.78 -8.11
CA GLU A 342 14.01 -11.96 -7.32
C GLU A 342 15.11 -13.04 -7.20
N GLN A 343 16.38 -12.64 -7.11
CA GLN A 343 17.43 -13.60 -6.79
C GLN A 343 17.33 -13.98 -5.31
N LYS A 344 17.62 -15.24 -4.97
CA LYS A 344 17.61 -15.78 -3.60
C LYS A 344 18.78 -15.22 -2.77
N LYS A 345 18.97 -13.90 -2.74
CA LYS A 345 20.03 -13.23 -2.00
C LYS A 345 19.48 -12.70 -0.69
N SER A 346 20.22 -12.91 0.39
CA SER A 346 19.83 -12.36 1.70
C SER A 346 19.99 -10.85 1.68
N ILE A 347 18.97 -10.11 2.11
CA ILE A 347 19.01 -8.67 2.31
C ILE A 347 18.64 -8.38 3.77
N GLN A 348 19.44 -7.57 4.45
CA GLN A 348 19.22 -7.10 5.81
C GLN A 348 18.73 -5.65 5.80
N ILE A 349 17.73 -5.31 6.64
CA ILE A 349 17.35 -3.92 6.87
C ILE A 349 18.32 -3.33 7.90
N LEU A 350 18.98 -2.23 7.52
CA LEU A 350 19.88 -1.46 8.39
C LEU A 350 19.12 -0.38 9.17
N GLY A 351 18.00 0.10 8.61
CA GLY A 351 17.09 1.03 9.27
C GLY A 351 15.99 1.53 8.34
N SER A 352 14.96 2.11 8.94
CA SER A 352 13.80 2.70 8.25
C SER A 352 13.65 4.15 8.73
N CYS A 353 13.60 5.10 7.80
CA CYS A 353 13.42 6.51 8.15
C CYS A 353 12.67 7.24 7.05
N ASN A 354 11.63 8.00 7.43
CA ASN A 354 10.93 8.94 6.57
C ASN A 354 10.58 8.38 5.17
N GLY A 355 10.18 7.11 5.15
CA GLY A 355 9.74 6.38 3.96
C GLY A 355 10.81 5.89 3.01
N LEU A 356 12.06 5.81 3.48
CA LEU A 356 13.13 5.05 2.86
C LEU A 356 13.60 3.93 3.80
N LEU A 357 14.09 2.84 3.23
CA LEU A 357 14.80 1.78 3.92
C LEU A 357 16.27 1.82 3.50
N ALA A 358 17.19 1.79 4.45
CA ALA A 358 18.57 1.42 4.20
C ALA A 358 18.69 -0.10 4.35
N VAL A 359 19.28 -0.76 3.37
CA VAL A 359 19.44 -2.22 3.37
C VAL A 359 20.82 -2.62 2.86
N GLU A 360 21.27 -3.79 3.26
CA GLU A 360 22.54 -4.40 2.86
C GLU A 360 22.30 -5.77 2.25
N ASP A 361 22.95 -6.09 1.14
CA ASP A 361 22.90 -7.43 0.56
C ASP A 361 23.99 -8.36 1.14
N GLU A 362 23.92 -9.64 0.80
CA GLU A 362 24.91 -10.65 1.22
C GLU A 362 26.37 -10.36 0.84
N ASN A 363 26.62 -9.45 -0.11
CA ASN A 363 27.96 -9.05 -0.54
C ASN A 363 28.44 -7.79 0.19
N GLY A 364 27.69 -7.29 1.17
CA GLY A 364 27.99 -6.04 1.89
C GLY A 364 27.68 -4.78 1.07
N ARG A 365 26.91 -4.89 -0.02
CA ARG A 365 26.50 -3.71 -0.81
C ARG A 365 25.34 -3.03 -0.12
N MET A 366 25.55 -1.77 0.25
CA MET A 366 24.53 -0.93 0.88
C MET A 366 23.70 -0.22 -0.19
N LEU A 367 22.39 -0.13 0.04
CA LEU A 367 21.46 0.54 -0.86
C LEU A 367 20.31 1.19 -0.09
N LEU A 368 19.83 2.31 -0.63
CA LEU A 368 18.58 2.91 -0.21
C LEU A 368 17.45 2.40 -1.09
N TRP A 369 16.32 2.08 -0.48
CA TRP A 369 15.17 1.49 -1.15
C TRP A 369 13.88 2.20 -0.71
N ASN A 370 13.06 2.57 -1.69
CA ASN A 370 11.68 2.97 -1.47
C ASN A 370 10.75 1.84 -1.96
N PRO A 371 10.23 0.99 -1.06
CA PRO A 371 9.28 -0.07 -1.40
C PRO A 371 8.02 0.42 -2.10
N SER A 372 7.54 1.63 -1.79
CA SER A 372 6.29 2.17 -2.34
C SER A 372 6.43 2.55 -3.81
N THR A 373 7.51 3.26 -4.15
CA THR A 373 7.82 3.65 -5.55
C THR A 373 8.55 2.56 -6.32
N ARG A 374 9.04 1.51 -5.62
CA ARG A 374 9.85 0.40 -6.16
C ARG A 374 11.17 0.87 -6.79
N LYS A 375 11.67 2.02 -6.33
CA LYS A 375 12.96 2.59 -6.75
C LYS A 375 13.99 2.30 -5.68
N TYR A 376 15.23 2.10 -6.10
CA TYR A 376 16.37 1.90 -5.21
C TYR A 376 17.60 2.61 -5.79
N GLN A 377 18.55 2.90 -4.92
CA GLN A 377 19.85 3.49 -5.25
C GLN A 377 20.94 2.70 -4.54
N VAL A 378 21.88 2.16 -5.30
CA VAL A 378 23.07 1.50 -4.74
C VAL A 378 24.04 2.58 -4.29
N LEU A 379 24.55 2.45 -3.07
CA LEU A 379 25.50 3.40 -2.52
C LEU A 379 26.91 3.14 -3.07
N PRO A 380 27.76 4.18 -3.23
CA PRO A 380 29.15 3.98 -3.58
C PRO A 380 29.84 3.09 -2.54
N SER A 381 30.71 2.20 -3.01
CA SER A 381 31.57 1.42 -2.12
C SER A 381 32.54 2.35 -1.38
N THR A 382 32.83 2.03 -0.13
CA THR A 382 33.84 2.73 0.67
C THR A 382 34.84 1.72 1.19
N GLU A 383 36.11 1.97 0.89
CA GLU A 383 37.22 1.17 1.40
C GLU A 383 37.48 1.49 2.88
N ILE A 384 38.19 0.60 3.54
CA ILE A 384 38.61 0.77 4.93
C ILE A 384 40.00 1.41 4.93
N GLU A 385 40.17 2.52 5.64
CA GLU A 385 41.39 3.34 5.60
C GLU A 385 42.50 2.90 6.58
N PHE A 386 42.54 1.62 6.96
CA PHE A 386 43.56 1.10 7.87
C PHE A 386 44.13 -0.24 7.39
N SER A 387 45.43 -0.45 7.64
CA SER A 387 46.18 -1.62 7.18
C SER A 387 45.56 -2.91 7.71
N SER A 388 45.40 -3.91 6.84
CA SER A 388 45.03 -5.25 7.30
C SER A 388 46.23 -5.86 8.04
N PRO A 389 46.11 -6.22 9.32
CA PRO A 389 47.22 -6.82 10.04
C PRO A 389 47.50 -8.23 9.51
N PRO A 390 48.73 -8.74 9.65
CA PRO A 390 49.12 -10.08 9.20
C PRO A 390 48.51 -11.25 10.02
N ILE A 391 47.59 -10.99 10.95
CA ILE A 391 47.06 -11.94 11.94
C ILE A 391 45.56 -12.21 11.66
N ARG A 392 44.98 -13.31 12.17
CA ARG A 392 43.51 -13.51 12.12
C ARG A 392 42.79 -12.42 12.92
N TYR A 393 41.82 -11.76 12.29
CA TYR A 393 40.95 -10.74 12.91
C TYR A 393 39.48 -11.01 12.61
N SER A 394 38.62 -10.59 13.54
CA SER A 394 37.17 -10.52 13.33
C SER A 394 36.79 -9.13 12.84
N ARG A 395 35.91 -9.05 11.83
CA ARG A 395 35.39 -7.79 11.28
C ARG A 395 33.91 -7.67 11.56
N SER A 396 33.53 -6.60 12.26
CA SER A 396 32.14 -6.24 12.53
C SER A 396 31.78 -4.93 11.84
N THR A 397 30.58 -4.86 11.28
CA THR A 397 30.02 -3.63 10.68
C THR A 397 28.71 -3.30 11.37
N TYR A 398 28.59 -2.04 11.77
CA TYR A 398 27.46 -1.46 12.48
C TYR A 398 26.91 -0.32 11.64
N CYS A 399 25.59 -0.21 11.55
CA CYS A 399 24.96 0.83 10.73
C CYS A 399 23.81 1.49 11.48
N GLY A 400 23.55 2.75 11.16
CA GLY A 400 22.34 3.45 11.58
C GLY A 400 21.89 4.41 10.49
N PHE A 401 20.58 4.47 10.24
CA PHE A 401 20.00 5.24 9.14
C PHE A 401 19.00 6.27 9.67
N GLY A 402 19.12 7.50 9.18
CA GLY A 402 18.21 8.56 9.57
C GLY A 402 18.13 9.71 8.58
N TYR A 403 17.35 10.71 8.95
CA TYR A 403 17.10 11.90 8.17
C TYR A 403 17.37 13.11 9.06
N ASP A 404 18.29 13.97 8.63
CA ASP A 404 18.58 15.23 9.29
C ASP A 404 17.64 16.32 8.71
N PRO A 405 16.66 16.82 9.49
CA PRO A 405 15.72 17.83 9.02
C PRO A 405 16.35 19.20 8.80
N VAL A 406 17.50 19.49 9.43
CA VAL A 406 18.16 20.80 9.29
C VAL A 406 18.91 20.86 7.97
N SER A 407 19.72 19.85 7.68
CA SER A 407 20.36 19.77 6.37
C SER A 407 19.41 19.28 5.28
N ASP A 408 18.22 18.75 5.58
CA ASP A 408 17.27 18.17 4.60
C ASP A 408 17.93 17.02 3.81
N ASP A 409 18.60 16.11 4.52
CA ASP A 409 19.38 15.03 3.95
C ASP A 409 19.19 13.70 4.68
N TYR A 410 19.22 12.61 3.91
CA TYR A 410 19.26 11.27 4.47
C TYR A 410 20.71 10.88 4.70
N LYS A 411 21.00 10.39 5.90
CA LYS A 411 22.34 10.00 6.32
C LYS A 411 22.36 8.53 6.73
N LEU A 412 23.40 7.81 6.29
CA LEU A 412 23.70 6.45 6.73
C LEU A 412 25.07 6.44 7.41
N VAL A 413 25.07 6.15 8.71
CA VAL A 413 26.30 5.99 9.48
C VAL A 413 26.72 4.53 9.39
N ARG A 414 27.99 4.30 9.07
CA ARG A 414 28.64 2.99 9.03
C ARG A 414 29.86 3.03 9.93
N ILE A 415 29.93 2.10 10.86
CA ILE A 415 31.06 1.93 11.76
C ILE A 415 31.63 0.53 11.56
N VAL A 416 32.93 0.42 11.36
CA VAL A 416 33.63 -0.87 11.22
C VAL A 416 34.63 -1.01 12.34
N GLN A 417 34.62 -2.19 12.98
CA GLN A 417 35.60 -2.58 13.98
C GLN A 417 36.34 -3.83 13.54
N LEU A 418 37.66 -3.79 13.68
CA LEU A 418 38.52 -4.96 13.64
C LEU A 418 39.03 -5.27 15.04
N LEU A 419 38.88 -6.53 15.45
CA LEU A 419 39.41 -7.06 16.70
C LEU A 419 40.36 -8.22 16.40
N GLY A 420 41.59 -8.14 16.88
CA GLY A 420 42.58 -9.22 16.83
C GLY A 420 42.31 -10.32 17.86
N ALA A 421 42.78 -11.53 17.61
CA ALA A 421 42.48 -12.71 18.43
C ALA A 421 42.99 -12.65 19.88
N ASN A 422 43.91 -11.74 20.22
CA ASN A 422 44.50 -11.60 21.56
C ASN A 422 44.16 -10.25 22.22
N ASP A 423 43.12 -9.54 21.76
CA ASP A 423 42.71 -8.20 22.22
C ASP A 423 43.76 -7.06 22.08
N GLU A 424 44.99 -7.35 21.65
CA GLU A 424 46.07 -6.38 21.41
C GLU A 424 45.88 -5.50 20.15
N TYR A 425 44.93 -5.85 19.28
CA TYR A 425 44.67 -5.12 18.03
C TYR A 425 43.21 -4.70 17.93
N PHE A 426 42.95 -3.41 18.09
CA PHE A 426 41.64 -2.82 17.85
C PHE A 426 41.75 -1.62 16.92
N HIS A 427 41.00 -1.64 15.82
CA HIS A 427 40.84 -0.47 14.97
C HIS A 427 39.36 -0.23 14.69
N SER A 428 38.96 1.05 14.75
CA SER A 428 37.59 1.46 14.49
C SER A 428 37.56 2.62 13.51
N GLU A 429 36.66 2.54 12.52
CA GLU A 429 36.42 3.62 11.57
C GLU A 429 34.91 3.89 11.50
N ALA A 430 34.54 5.16 11.67
CA ALA A 430 33.19 5.63 11.46
C ALA A 430 33.13 6.51 10.21
N LYS A 431 32.16 6.25 9.34
CA LYS A 431 31.86 7.04 8.13
C LYS A 431 30.38 7.35 8.07
N VAL A 432 30.05 8.54 7.58
CA VAL A 432 28.68 8.97 7.27
C VAL A 432 28.52 9.16 5.78
N TYR A 433 27.52 8.50 5.20
CA TYR A 433 27.07 8.74 3.84
C TYR A 433 25.99 9.83 3.85
N SER A 434 26.07 10.75 2.90
CA SER A 434 25.04 11.76 2.63
C SER A 434 24.37 11.44 1.29
N LEU A 435 23.04 11.31 1.28
CA LEU A 435 22.29 11.03 0.05
C LEU A 435 22.37 12.20 -0.93
N ARG A 436 22.32 13.44 -0.42
CA ARG A 436 22.43 14.65 -1.23
C ARG A 436 23.76 14.74 -1.98
N SER A 437 24.88 14.51 -1.30
CA SER A 437 26.21 14.57 -1.90
C SER A 437 26.61 13.27 -2.61
N ASN A 438 25.90 12.18 -2.31
CA ASN A 438 26.22 10.82 -2.77
C ASN A 438 27.68 10.42 -2.44
N PHE A 439 28.14 10.77 -1.25
CA PHE A 439 29.52 10.59 -0.82
C PHE A 439 29.62 10.15 0.65
N TRP A 440 30.66 9.36 0.95
CA TRP A 440 31.01 8.93 2.30
C TRP A 440 32.08 9.84 2.89
N ARG A 441 31.82 10.43 4.06
CA ARG A 441 32.82 11.20 4.81
C ARG A 441 33.22 10.46 6.08
N ARG A 442 34.51 10.48 6.42
CA ARG A 442 35.04 9.96 7.68
C ARG A 442 34.68 10.86 8.85
N ILE A 443 34.30 10.24 9.95
CA ILE A 443 34.06 10.88 11.25
C ILE A 443 35.31 10.62 12.11
N LYS A 444 35.85 11.66 12.73
CA LYS A 444 37.03 11.56 13.60
C LYS A 444 36.59 11.26 15.05
N GLY A 445 37.43 10.57 15.81
CA GLY A 445 37.27 10.47 17.27
C GLY A 445 36.25 9.45 17.80
N PHE A 446 35.90 8.41 17.03
CA PHE A 446 35.05 7.34 17.54
C PHE A 446 35.86 6.32 18.38
N CYS A 447 35.54 6.20 19.67
CA CYS A 447 36.32 5.41 20.65
C CYS A 447 35.47 4.46 21.51
N PHE A 448 34.38 3.90 20.98
CA PHE A 448 33.52 2.97 21.72
C PHE A 448 33.64 1.53 21.19
N TYR A 449 33.29 0.54 22.02
CA TYR A 449 33.36 -0.88 21.70
C TYR A 449 31.95 -1.47 21.65
N PHE A 450 31.58 -2.17 20.57
CA PHE A 450 30.21 -2.70 20.45
C PHE A 450 30.05 -4.06 21.13
N ILE A 451 28.94 -4.22 21.86
CA ILE A 451 28.67 -5.39 22.73
C ILE A 451 28.38 -6.67 21.94
N SER A 452 27.86 -6.56 20.71
CA SER A 452 27.41 -7.70 19.92
C SER A 452 27.73 -7.55 18.45
N TYR A 453 27.76 -8.66 17.71
CA TYR A 453 27.94 -8.66 16.26
C TYR A 453 26.73 -8.06 15.54
N ARG A 454 26.97 -7.10 14.63
CA ARG A 454 25.96 -6.50 13.72
C ARG A 454 24.81 -5.76 14.42
N GLN A 455 25.08 -5.08 15.53
CA GLN A 455 24.08 -4.19 16.14
C GLN A 455 23.67 -3.06 15.17
N LEU A 456 22.38 -2.73 15.16
CA LEU A 456 21.82 -1.63 14.37
C LEU A 456 21.59 -0.40 15.24
N GLY A 457 21.73 0.78 14.63
CA GLY A 457 21.50 2.06 15.26
C GLY A 457 20.06 2.49 15.11
N PHE A 458 19.42 2.83 16.22
CA PHE A 458 18.01 3.22 16.24
C PHE A 458 17.87 4.73 16.38
N LEU A 459 17.07 5.32 15.49
CA LEU A 459 16.87 6.76 15.41
C LEU A 459 15.77 7.21 16.38
N ALA A 460 16.12 8.03 17.36
CA ALA A 460 15.19 8.74 18.23
C ALA A 460 15.64 10.19 18.37
N ASN A 461 14.71 11.14 18.33
CA ASN A 461 15.02 12.58 18.40
C ASN A 461 16.19 13.05 17.52
N ASN A 462 16.28 12.58 16.26
CA ASN A 462 17.38 12.88 15.32
C ASN A 462 18.79 12.39 15.73
N VAL A 463 18.87 11.53 16.75
CA VAL A 463 20.10 10.90 17.23
C VAL A 463 20.01 9.39 17.00
N LEU A 464 21.07 8.78 16.48
CA LEU A 464 21.19 7.32 16.34
C LEU A 464 21.79 6.72 17.60
N HIS A 465 21.23 5.63 18.10
CA HIS A 465 21.63 5.06 19.40
C HIS A 465 22.10 3.61 19.30
N TRP A 466 23.13 3.28 20.09
CA TRP A 466 23.68 1.93 20.22
C TRP A 466 24.09 1.62 21.67
N MET A 467 24.15 0.33 21.99
CA MET A 467 24.70 -0.13 23.27
C MET A 467 26.18 -0.50 23.08
N VAL A 468 27.05 0.08 23.91
CA VAL A 468 28.50 -0.02 23.80
C VAL A 468 29.17 -0.24 25.16
N PHE A 469 30.41 -0.70 25.14
CA PHE A 469 31.35 -0.60 26.26
C PHE A 469 32.27 0.61 26.05
N LYS A 470 32.72 1.23 27.15
CA LYS A 470 33.70 2.34 27.10
C LYS A 470 35.11 1.84 26.75
N THR A 471 35.49 0.67 27.24
CA THR A 471 36.78 0.00 26.97
C THR A 471 36.55 -1.47 26.68
N PRO A 472 37.50 -2.20 26.06
CA PRO A 472 37.37 -3.64 25.81
C PRO A 472 37.16 -4.44 27.09
N GLU A 473 37.79 -4.03 28.18
CA GLU A 473 37.81 -4.75 29.47
C GLU A 473 36.61 -4.41 30.36
N SER A 474 35.79 -3.42 29.96
CA SER A 474 34.65 -2.96 30.74
C SER A 474 33.46 -3.90 30.61
N SER A 475 32.94 -4.39 31.73
CA SER A 475 31.63 -5.07 31.80
C SER A 475 30.44 -4.09 31.83
N SER A 476 30.70 -2.80 32.14
CA SER A 476 29.67 -1.78 32.25
C SER A 476 29.15 -1.33 30.89
N ARG A 477 27.86 -1.54 30.65
CA ARG A 477 27.18 -1.17 29.40
C ARG A 477 26.77 0.29 29.42
N ASN A 478 26.98 0.94 28.29
CA ASN A 478 26.69 2.34 28.08
C ASN A 478 25.81 2.52 26.84
N LEU A 479 25.03 3.59 26.83
CA LEU A 479 24.24 4.00 25.69
C LEU A 479 24.93 5.20 25.03
N VAL A 480 25.26 5.07 23.76
CA VAL A 480 25.87 6.16 22.96
C VAL A 480 24.87 6.65 21.93
N GLY A 481 24.75 7.97 21.79
CA GLY A 481 24.04 8.66 20.74
C GLY A 481 25.01 9.26 19.72
N PHE A 482 24.66 9.23 18.44
CA PHE A 482 25.31 10.00 17.37
C PHE A 482 24.30 10.99 16.80
N ASP A 483 24.52 12.27 17.03
CA ASP A 483 23.64 13.33 16.54
C ASP A 483 23.85 13.51 15.04
N LEU A 484 22.82 13.33 14.22
CA LEU A 484 22.94 13.43 12.77
C LEU A 484 23.20 14.85 12.27
N ARG A 485 22.92 15.87 13.08
CA ARG A 485 23.11 17.28 12.77
C ARG A 485 24.54 17.73 13.10
N SER A 486 24.98 17.55 14.34
CA SER A 486 26.34 17.93 14.74
C SER A 486 27.39 16.92 14.31
N GLU A 487 26.98 15.68 14.07
CA GLU A 487 27.83 14.53 13.77
C GLU A 487 28.83 14.20 14.88
N GLU A 488 28.38 14.36 16.11
CA GLU A 488 29.14 14.08 17.32
C GLU A 488 28.52 12.93 18.10
N PHE A 489 29.38 12.20 18.81
CA PHE A 489 28.96 11.14 19.72
C PHE A 489 28.83 11.69 21.15
N SER A 490 27.77 11.31 21.84
CA SER A 490 27.56 11.64 23.25
C SER A 490 27.02 10.43 24.02
N LEU A 491 27.29 10.38 25.31
CA LEU A 491 26.70 9.37 26.20
C LEU A 491 25.29 9.82 26.58
N VAL A 492 24.37 8.86 26.65
CA VAL A 492 23.01 9.07 27.12
C VAL A 492 22.84 8.28 28.41
N GLU A 493 22.32 8.93 29.45
CA GLU A 493 22.13 8.29 30.74
C GLU A 493 21.03 7.23 30.68
N LEU A 494 21.36 6.07 31.26
CA LEU A 494 20.43 4.96 31.42
C LEU A 494 19.56 5.18 32.67
N PRO A 495 18.35 4.63 32.73
CA PRO A 495 17.57 4.63 33.97
C PRO A 495 18.29 3.87 35.07
N ASP A 496 17.97 4.21 36.33
CA ASP A 496 18.49 3.46 37.48
C ASP A 496 17.86 2.06 37.48
N PHE A 497 18.64 1.06 37.11
CA PHE A 497 18.25 -0.33 37.28
C PHE A 497 18.56 -0.76 38.72
N CYS A 498 17.74 -1.62 39.31
CA CYS A 498 18.16 -2.43 40.45
C CYS A 498 19.08 -3.53 39.87
N ILE A 499 20.40 -3.45 40.05
CA ILE A 499 21.37 -4.25 39.28
C ILE A 499 21.90 -5.44 40.10
N ASP A 500 21.56 -6.64 39.65
CA ASP A 500 22.48 -7.77 39.56
C ASP A 500 23.27 -7.71 38.23
N GLU A 501 24.47 -8.25 38.19
CA GLU A 501 25.41 -8.20 37.04
C GLU A 501 24.90 -8.84 35.72
N ASN A 502 23.74 -9.52 35.74
CA ASN A 502 23.23 -10.35 34.64
C ASN A 502 22.10 -9.74 33.79
N ILE A 503 21.94 -8.41 33.78
CA ILE A 503 20.94 -7.74 32.93
C ILE A 503 21.35 -7.85 31.46
N TYR A 504 20.41 -8.06 30.53
CA TYR A 504 20.54 -7.91 29.06
C TYR A 504 19.81 -6.65 28.60
N LEU A 505 20.49 -5.75 27.88
CA LEU A 505 19.94 -4.45 27.45
C LEU A 505 19.87 -4.39 25.92
N ASN A 506 18.73 -3.95 25.39
CA ASN A 506 18.53 -3.71 23.96
C ASN A 506 17.87 -2.36 23.73
N VAL A 507 18.41 -1.59 22.77
CA VAL A 507 17.89 -0.26 22.42
C VAL A 507 17.03 -0.35 21.16
N LYS A 508 15.93 0.40 21.17
CA LYS A 508 15.00 0.56 20.04
C LYS A 508 14.49 1.99 19.97
N ALA A 509 13.75 2.30 18.92
CA ALA A 509 13.03 3.56 18.81
C ALA A 509 11.58 3.31 18.41
N MET A 510 10.65 4.02 19.03
CA MET A 510 9.22 3.91 18.78
C MET A 510 8.57 5.29 18.80
N GLY A 511 7.92 5.66 17.70
CA GLY A 511 7.18 6.94 17.62
C GLY A 511 8.06 8.16 17.92
N GLY A 512 9.33 8.14 17.51
CA GLY A 512 10.31 9.20 17.77
C GLY A 512 10.97 9.17 19.15
N HIS A 513 10.50 8.31 20.07
CA HIS A 513 11.05 8.16 21.41
C HIS A 513 12.08 7.04 21.45
N LEU A 514 13.05 7.19 22.34
CA LEU A 514 14.02 6.15 22.65
C LEU A 514 13.38 5.12 23.57
N CYS A 515 13.57 3.84 23.24
CA CYS A 515 13.09 2.72 24.03
C CYS A 515 14.24 1.82 24.44
N LEU A 516 14.12 1.23 25.62
CA LEU A 516 15.09 0.30 26.16
C LEU A 516 14.37 -0.92 26.70
N THR A 517 14.78 -2.10 26.27
CA THR A 517 14.32 -3.36 26.86
C THR A 517 15.43 -3.88 27.78
N ALA A 518 15.09 -4.09 29.05
CA ALA A 518 15.97 -4.68 30.06
C ALA A 518 15.43 -6.06 30.44
N THR A 519 16.25 -7.10 30.29
CA THR A 519 15.89 -8.48 30.63
C THR A 519 16.82 -9.02 31.69
N TYR A 520 16.29 -9.53 32.80
CA TYR A 520 17.10 -9.94 33.95
C TYR A 520 16.43 -11.07 34.73
N TRP A 521 17.18 -11.68 35.64
CA TRP A 521 16.66 -12.74 36.53
C TRP A 521 16.07 -12.11 37.80
N GLU A 522 14.88 -12.55 38.18
CA GLU A 522 14.24 -12.14 39.43
C GLU A 522 13.52 -13.36 40.03
N LEU A 523 13.91 -13.76 41.24
CA LEU A 523 13.29 -14.88 42.00
C LEU A 523 13.15 -16.20 41.22
N GLY A 524 14.09 -16.48 40.30
CA GLY A 524 14.11 -17.71 39.49
C GLY A 524 13.38 -17.60 38.15
N ASP A 525 12.69 -16.48 37.90
CA ASP A 525 12.05 -16.18 36.61
C ASP A 525 12.83 -15.11 35.84
N ILE A 526 12.55 -15.01 34.54
CA ILE A 526 13.06 -13.92 33.72
C ILE A 526 12.04 -12.80 33.67
N VAL A 527 12.48 -11.60 34.01
CA VAL A 527 11.69 -10.38 33.86
C VAL A 527 12.19 -9.62 32.63
N ALA A 528 11.27 -9.15 31.80
CA ALA A 528 11.53 -8.25 30.70
C ALA A 528 10.77 -6.93 30.92
N ASP A 529 11.52 -5.87 31.17
CA ASP A 529 11.01 -4.52 31.33
C ASP A 529 11.26 -3.69 30.06
N VAL A 530 10.22 -3.03 29.58
CA VAL A 530 10.33 -2.09 28.46
C VAL A 530 10.17 -0.67 28.99
N TRP A 531 11.19 0.14 28.79
CA TRP A 531 11.28 1.54 29.18
C TRP A 531 11.17 2.46 27.96
N ILE A 532 10.58 3.64 28.16
CA ILE A 532 10.53 4.72 27.18
C ILE A 532 11.04 6.01 27.80
N MET A 533 11.90 6.73 27.10
CA MET A 533 12.35 8.07 27.49
C MET A 533 11.32 9.08 26.98
N LYS A 534 10.58 9.72 27.88
CA LYS A 534 9.54 10.70 27.53
C LYS A 534 10.13 12.02 27.05
N GLU A 535 11.21 12.45 27.67
CA GLU A 535 11.93 13.68 27.34
C GLU A 535 13.36 13.32 26.99
N TYR A 536 13.74 13.57 25.74
CA TYR A 536 15.03 13.11 25.24
C TYR A 536 16.20 13.72 26.03
N GLY A 537 17.13 12.87 26.47
CA GLY A 537 18.32 13.27 27.23
C GLY A 537 18.08 13.51 28.73
N VAL A 538 16.83 13.43 29.21
CA VAL A 538 16.50 13.61 30.64
C VAL A 538 16.37 12.24 31.30
N LYS A 539 17.30 11.90 32.20
CA LYS A 539 17.35 10.60 32.89
C LYS A 539 16.05 10.29 33.65
N GLU A 540 15.51 11.27 34.35
CA GLU A 540 14.31 11.14 35.18
C GLU A 540 13.03 10.91 34.34
N SER A 541 13.10 11.11 33.02
CA SER A 541 11.98 10.93 32.11
C SER A 541 11.81 9.50 31.61
N TRP A 542 12.69 8.57 32.00
CA TRP A 542 12.53 7.15 31.72
C TRP A 542 11.32 6.60 32.49
N VAL A 543 10.34 6.09 31.75
CA VAL A 543 9.13 5.49 32.33
C VAL A 543 9.01 4.04 31.86
N LYS A 544 8.72 3.13 32.78
CA LYS A 544 8.43 1.72 32.47
C LYS A 544 7.06 1.61 31.79
N LEU A 545 7.02 1.14 30.54
CA LEU A 545 5.79 0.91 29.77
C LEU A 545 5.15 -0.44 30.10
N MET A 546 5.98 -1.47 30.25
CA MET A 546 5.54 -2.85 30.39
C MET A 546 6.57 -3.64 31.20
N SER A 547 6.09 -4.64 31.93
CA SER A 547 6.90 -5.64 32.60
C SER A 547 6.24 -6.99 32.37
N SER A 548 7.04 -7.98 31.96
CA SER A 548 6.59 -9.36 31.72
C SER A 548 7.49 -10.33 32.45
N THR A 549 6.89 -11.36 33.04
CA THR A 549 7.61 -12.44 33.72
C THR A 549 7.46 -13.73 32.92
N TYR A 550 8.57 -14.44 32.73
CA TYR A 550 8.63 -15.68 31.99
C TYR A 550 9.30 -16.78 32.82
N PRO A 551 8.56 -17.84 33.18
CA PRO A 551 9.16 -19.02 33.78
C PRO A 551 9.96 -19.83 32.76
N ASP A 552 11.07 -20.44 33.19
CA ASP A 552 11.86 -21.42 32.45
C ASP A 552 12.52 -20.94 31.13
N LEU A 553 12.92 -19.67 31.02
CA LEU A 553 13.65 -19.15 29.85
C LEU A 553 15.10 -18.75 30.20
N ILE A 554 15.89 -18.33 29.20
CA ILE A 554 17.27 -17.83 29.36
C ILE A 554 17.30 -16.32 29.04
N PRO A 555 18.06 -15.47 29.80
CA PRO A 555 18.11 -14.03 29.56
C PRO A 555 18.51 -13.70 28.13
N GLY A 556 17.87 -12.68 27.56
CA GLY A 556 17.95 -12.40 26.12
C GLY A 556 16.90 -13.14 25.29
N SER A 557 16.02 -13.95 25.90
CA SER A 557 14.80 -14.46 25.28
C SER A 557 13.63 -14.58 26.27
N PRO A 558 12.44 -14.03 25.96
CA PRO A 558 12.06 -13.43 24.69
C PRO A 558 12.55 -11.99 24.54
N SER A 559 12.75 -11.54 23.29
CA SER A 559 13.01 -10.13 23.02
C SER A 559 11.67 -9.44 22.75
N GLU A 560 11.26 -8.58 23.67
CA GLU A 560 10.12 -7.68 23.49
C GLU A 560 10.57 -6.43 22.75
N VAL A 561 10.13 -6.30 21.49
CA VAL A 561 10.50 -5.18 20.62
C VAL A 561 9.30 -4.25 20.45
N PRO A 562 9.29 -3.06 21.06
CA PRO A 562 8.25 -2.06 20.82
C PRO A 562 8.37 -1.54 19.38
N LEU A 563 7.26 -1.50 18.64
CA LEU A 563 7.24 -1.09 17.23
C LEU A 563 6.54 0.25 17.01
N ALA A 564 5.34 0.44 17.58
CA ALA A 564 4.51 1.61 17.32
C ALA A 564 3.32 1.72 18.29
N PHE A 565 2.87 2.95 18.54
CA PHE A 565 1.59 3.23 19.19
C PHE A 565 0.40 3.05 18.24
N SER A 566 -0.72 2.61 18.81
CA SER A 566 -2.05 2.63 18.19
C SER A 566 -2.41 4.05 17.73
N LYS A 567 -3.45 4.19 16.90
CA LYS A 567 -3.90 5.52 16.46
C LYS A 567 -4.33 6.43 17.60
N ASN A 568 -4.88 5.86 18.67
CA ASN A 568 -5.36 6.61 19.82
C ASN A 568 -4.27 6.79 20.89
N GLY A 569 -3.11 6.13 20.74
CA GLY A 569 -2.03 6.17 21.72
C GLY A 569 -2.26 5.30 22.97
N ASP A 570 -3.36 4.57 23.03
CA ASP A 570 -3.78 3.73 24.16
C ASP A 570 -3.14 2.34 24.18
N LYS A 571 -2.62 1.87 23.03
CA LYS A 571 -1.97 0.56 22.90
C LYS A 571 -0.60 0.67 22.24
N VAL A 572 0.30 -0.23 22.60
CA VAL A 572 1.62 -0.41 21.99
C VAL A 572 1.68 -1.74 21.24
N LEU A 573 2.11 -1.71 19.99
CA LEU A 573 2.37 -2.92 19.21
C LEU A 573 3.77 -3.44 19.53
N PHE A 574 3.84 -4.67 20.02
CA PHE A 574 5.07 -5.39 20.30
C PHE A 574 5.28 -6.54 19.31
N HIS A 575 6.54 -6.77 18.95
CA HIS A 575 7.00 -8.03 18.39
C HIS A 575 7.71 -8.81 19.49
N LEU A 576 7.13 -9.95 19.85
CA LEU A 576 7.71 -10.89 20.80
C LEU A 576 8.48 -11.95 20.01
N LYS A 577 9.80 -11.98 20.21
CA LYS A 577 10.70 -12.98 19.64
C LYS A 577 11.02 -14.05 20.68
N PHE A 578 10.82 -15.31 20.36
CA PHE A 578 11.12 -16.43 21.26
C PHE A 578 12.29 -17.25 20.71
N ASN A 579 13.20 -17.71 21.59
CA ASN A 579 14.21 -18.70 21.22
C ASN A 579 13.61 -20.12 21.33
N ARG A 580 13.92 -21.00 20.36
CA ARG A 580 13.50 -22.41 20.22
C ARG A 580 12.00 -22.64 19.91
N ASP A 581 11.70 -23.31 18.79
CA ASP A 581 10.43 -23.90 18.26
C ASP A 581 9.11 -23.12 18.42
N LYS A 582 9.10 -22.00 19.12
CA LYS A 582 7.97 -21.12 19.38
C LYS A 582 7.90 -20.06 18.29
N ARG A 583 6.66 -19.72 17.93
CA ARG A 583 6.35 -18.79 16.84
C ARG A 583 6.49 -17.35 17.31
N ASP A 584 7.17 -16.52 16.52
CA ASP A 584 7.16 -15.07 16.71
C ASP A 584 5.73 -14.53 16.65
N SER A 585 5.42 -13.59 17.54
CA SER A 585 4.07 -13.02 17.60
C SER A 585 4.09 -11.49 17.64
N LEU A 586 3.16 -10.90 16.91
CA LEU A 586 2.78 -9.51 17.07
C LEU A 586 1.62 -9.43 18.06
N VAL A 587 1.73 -8.55 19.04
CA VAL A 587 0.70 -8.35 20.07
C VAL A 587 0.47 -6.87 20.34
N TRP A 588 -0.77 -6.50 20.60
CA TRP A 588 -1.12 -5.21 21.17
C TRP A 588 -1.10 -5.32 22.69
N TYR A 589 -0.34 -4.44 23.33
CA TYR A 589 -0.40 -4.22 24.76
C TYR A 589 -1.21 -2.96 25.05
N ASP A 590 -2.30 -3.11 25.79
CA ASP A 590 -3.15 -2.00 26.21
C ASP A 590 -2.58 -1.33 27.46
N LEU A 591 -2.24 -0.04 27.36
CA LEU A 591 -1.51 0.68 28.42
C LEU A 591 -2.37 0.91 29.67
N GLY A 592 -3.70 0.98 29.53
CA GLY A 592 -4.62 1.20 30.64
C GLY A 592 -4.93 -0.10 31.39
N SER A 593 -5.40 -1.10 30.66
CA SER A 593 -5.80 -2.40 31.23
C SER A 593 -4.63 -3.35 31.46
N LYS A 594 -3.44 -3.06 30.90
CA LYS A 594 -2.23 -3.89 30.94
C LYS A 594 -2.44 -5.29 30.31
N ARG A 595 -3.37 -5.39 29.35
CA ARG A 595 -3.72 -6.66 28.68
C ARG A 595 -3.02 -6.80 27.34
N ILE A 596 -2.72 -8.06 26.98
CA ILE A 596 -2.09 -8.42 25.71
C ILE A 596 -3.14 -9.03 24.78
N GLU A 597 -3.22 -8.53 23.55
CA GLU A 597 -4.09 -9.01 22.48
C GLU A 597 -3.25 -9.46 21.28
N LYS A 598 -3.40 -10.72 20.85
CA LYS A 598 -2.62 -11.25 19.71
C LYS A 598 -3.10 -10.69 18.38
N VAL A 599 -2.16 -10.28 17.52
CA VAL A 599 -2.44 -9.81 16.16
C VAL A 599 -2.36 -10.97 15.17
N GLY A 600 -3.50 -11.41 14.67
CA GLY A 600 -3.59 -12.48 13.67
C GLY A 600 -3.40 -11.96 12.24
N ILE A 601 -2.24 -12.25 11.63
CA ILE A 601 -1.94 -11.84 10.25
C ILE A 601 -1.76 -13.08 9.37
N ARG A 602 -2.53 -13.17 8.28
CA ARG A 602 -2.44 -14.30 7.34
C ARG A 602 -1.17 -14.20 6.48
N GLY A 603 -0.44 -15.32 6.35
CA GLY A 603 0.76 -15.43 5.53
C GLY A 603 2.04 -14.90 6.17
N VAL A 604 2.03 -14.56 7.46
CA VAL A 604 3.26 -14.23 8.20
C VAL A 604 4.03 -15.52 8.53
N PRO A 605 5.36 -15.54 8.29
CA PRO A 605 6.20 -16.69 8.62
C PRO A 605 6.23 -17.05 10.11
N ILE A 606 6.88 -18.15 10.45
CA ILE A 606 7.03 -18.60 11.85
C ILE A 606 8.03 -17.71 12.61
N VAL A 607 9.16 -17.40 11.97
CA VAL A 607 10.23 -16.53 12.48
C VAL A 607 10.46 -15.43 11.45
N TYR A 608 10.48 -14.18 11.91
CA TYR A 608 10.62 -13.04 11.01
C TYR A 608 11.20 -11.83 11.73
N ASP A 609 11.80 -10.92 10.96
CA ASP A 609 12.02 -9.55 11.43
C ASP A 609 10.89 -8.65 10.96
N VAL A 610 10.62 -7.60 11.72
CA VAL A 610 9.60 -6.61 11.38
C VAL A 610 10.10 -5.21 11.68
N ASP A 611 9.87 -4.31 10.72
CA ASP A 611 10.17 -2.89 10.84
C ASP A 611 8.95 -2.05 10.46
N LEU A 612 8.77 -0.94 11.16
CA LEU A 612 7.76 0.05 10.79
C LEU A 612 8.27 0.87 9.60
N TYR A 613 7.43 1.01 8.58
CA TYR A 613 7.71 1.77 7.37
C TYR A 613 6.55 2.72 7.07
N VAL A 614 6.89 3.95 6.72
CA VAL A 614 5.93 4.95 6.25
C VAL A 614 5.97 4.91 4.72
N GLU A 615 4.87 4.52 4.08
CA GLU A 615 4.78 4.59 2.62
C GLU A 615 4.99 6.04 2.17
N SER A 616 5.88 6.25 1.19
CA SER A 616 6.21 7.59 0.72
C SER A 616 6.41 7.68 -0.79
N LEU A 617 6.37 8.92 -1.30
CA LEU A 617 6.74 9.26 -2.67
C LEU A 617 8.20 9.74 -2.80
N VAL A 618 9.00 9.63 -1.72
CA VAL A 618 10.38 10.15 -1.68
C VAL A 618 11.19 9.61 -2.86
N PRO A 619 11.75 10.48 -3.72
CA PRO A 619 12.48 10.06 -4.89
C PRO A 619 13.88 9.51 -4.50
N LEU A 620 14.33 8.54 -5.27
CA LEU A 620 15.71 8.04 -5.28
C LEU A 620 16.24 8.24 -6.70
N ASN A 621 17.52 8.63 -6.84
CA ASN A 621 18.16 9.14 -8.06
C ASN A 621 17.76 10.58 -8.45
N GLN A 622 18.46 11.55 -7.88
CA GLN A 622 18.72 12.82 -8.54
C GLN A 622 20.19 12.79 -8.96
N LYS A 623 20.50 13.05 -10.24
CA LYS A 623 21.87 13.48 -10.58
C LYS A 623 22.20 14.67 -9.67
N PRO A 624 23.42 14.78 -9.12
CA PRO A 624 23.75 15.92 -8.28
C PRO A 624 23.42 17.22 -9.02
N PRO A 625 22.97 18.28 -8.31
CA PRO A 625 22.91 19.59 -8.92
C PRO A 625 24.28 19.85 -9.52
N ARG A 626 24.34 20.22 -10.81
CA ARG A 626 25.57 20.75 -11.39
C ARG A 626 25.94 21.97 -10.54
N ALA A 627 26.85 21.79 -9.60
CA ALA A 627 27.52 22.90 -8.98
C ALA A 627 28.30 23.59 -10.11
N ASN A 628 27.97 24.85 -10.37
CA ASN A 628 28.87 25.75 -11.08
C ASN A 628 30.09 25.92 -10.19
N LEU A 629 31.01 24.96 -10.23
CA LEU A 629 32.34 25.09 -9.66
C LEU A 629 33.18 25.79 -10.72
N ASN A 630 33.52 27.05 -10.45
CA ASN A 630 34.49 27.80 -11.22
C ASN A 630 35.81 27.00 -11.29
N GLY A 631 36.36 26.85 -12.50
CA GLY A 631 37.45 25.95 -12.83
C GLY A 631 38.82 26.25 -12.23
N ASN A 632 38.91 26.97 -11.11
CA ASN A 632 40.18 27.35 -10.48
C ASN A 632 40.52 26.53 -9.23
N GLU A 633 39.56 25.91 -8.53
CA GLU A 633 39.87 25.09 -7.33
C GLU A 633 40.26 23.64 -7.64
N MET A 634 40.03 23.15 -8.87
CA MET A 634 40.40 21.78 -9.25
C MET A 634 41.87 21.65 -9.71
N ALA A 635 42.53 22.78 -9.99
CA ALA A 635 43.92 22.81 -10.45
C ALA A 635 44.94 22.69 -9.30
N GLU A 636 44.61 23.17 -8.10
CA GLU A 636 45.52 23.14 -6.96
C GLU A 636 45.57 21.77 -6.26
N THR A 637 44.51 20.96 -6.34
CA THR A 637 44.51 19.60 -5.76
C THR A 637 45.15 18.55 -6.67
N LEU A 638 45.23 18.79 -7.98
CA LEU A 638 45.83 17.86 -8.95
C LEU A 638 47.36 18.05 -9.09
N ALA A 639 47.91 19.17 -8.64
CA ALA A 639 49.36 19.42 -8.64
C ALA A 639 50.10 18.71 -7.47
N SER A 640 49.41 18.35 -6.39
CA SER A 640 50.01 17.66 -5.23
C SER A 640 50.04 16.13 -5.35
N ALA A 641 49.42 15.55 -6.38
CA ALA A 641 49.23 14.10 -6.51
C ALA A 641 50.07 13.43 -7.63
N GLY A 642 50.94 14.15 -8.34
CA GLY A 642 51.98 13.54 -9.19
C GLY A 642 51.52 12.55 -10.27
N MET A 643 50.29 12.64 -10.78
CA MET A 643 49.76 11.71 -11.77
C MET A 643 49.55 12.36 -13.15
N SER A 644 50.24 11.83 -14.16
CA SER A 644 50.10 12.18 -15.58
C SER A 644 48.71 11.77 -16.11
N ARG A 645 48.09 12.70 -16.87
CA ARG A 645 46.76 12.56 -17.50
C ARG A 645 46.60 11.28 -18.33
N PRO A 646 45.52 10.49 -18.17
CA PRO A 646 45.13 9.50 -19.18
C PRO A 646 44.27 10.15 -20.28
N CYS A 647 44.55 9.75 -21.52
CA CYS A 647 43.89 10.19 -22.74
C CYS A 647 42.38 9.89 -22.75
N LEU A 648 41.61 10.91 -23.15
CA LEU A 648 40.21 10.80 -23.56
C LEU A 648 40.12 10.07 -24.90
N PHE A 649 39.48 8.91 -24.95
CA PHE A 649 38.93 8.37 -26.20
C PHE A 649 37.49 8.86 -26.39
N LYS A 650 37.27 9.57 -27.50
CA LYS A 650 35.97 9.94 -28.07
C LYS A 650 35.59 8.94 -29.17
N ALA A 651 34.27 8.79 -29.36
CA ALA A 651 33.53 8.28 -30.53
C ALA A 651 33.44 6.74 -30.63
N TRP A 652 32.31 6.09 -30.95
CA TRP A 652 31.01 6.48 -31.54
C TRP A 652 29.80 6.03 -30.70
#